data_AF-A0A914HZK4-F1
#
_entry.id   AF-A0A914HZK4-F1
#
_cell.length_a   1.000
_cell.length_b   1.000
_cell.length_c   1.000
_cell.angle_alpha   90.00
_cell.angle_beta   90.00
_cell.angle_gamma   90.00
#
_symmetry.space_group_name_H-M   'P 1'
#
loop_
_entity.id
_entity.type
_entity.pdbx_description
1 polymer ?
#
loop_
_entity_poly.entity_id
_entity_poly.type
_entity_poly.pdbx_seq_one_letter_code
_entity_poly.pdbx_strand_id
1 'polypeptide(L)'
;MENQVVKTRQNNKKLEHEGCLYIFHKLNADGDVKFWRCEHQHGDVKCRGRVHTSLNDVVLRQNNTRARPLFQPDQWSVHQRTLDGTDRTNNYAESYHRTLQHAFGHTHPKICSFIDKLREQQKMVDVNMEHFIAGNAPPPKAKKFRDADRRILSVLHRYIKCKSGATSTYYSTPTGPKNAGKSSSVSNEGFQLGKRLEECDELETLIQDAVDWAHTVSLVNRVREHRERSDVVEIVPFALFPSPFPRRLFEEAQAVQKTLQLLYFRVSHDYAFLKETLREAGETDNYLRHMLDILDDVNERGVKQPITLILQRSDYMCHVNSETGEYELKQVEVNLGAIGGNARTQGVSKVHRRVFSKLGLTNDNLPLNESCTATGEALTKAWKYFGDPLAIIVFMSYTKVQGIFDQRLVEYEIEKFSKQQIKIVRLTLEECGKKLILDPNDSSLSYNGRKVAVIYQRNFVYEWDWPTEKEWDIRRKLERSTAILTTKVGSNLAASKKVQQVLAEPGMLERFLPDVKEEMIQSVRKTFAGLWGLNKDDAETRAVIKRAIEHPEKFVLKANRDGVGNNFWDEQLAKKLRTLSQKERAGLILMEKLEPLRVTNYSIRPRGGTSQFESMVSELGINGYFLGNAKTMGTLDNVPRGHMLRTKPVDAREGGVGIGIGVHDSPFLF
;
A
#
# COMPACT_ATOMS: atom_id res chain seq x y z
N MET A 1 -18.30 -49.24 40.63
CA MET A 1 -18.51 -50.57 40.03
C MET A 1 -17.30 -50.84 39.16
N GLU A 2 -16.54 -51.89 39.45
CA GLU A 2 -15.39 -52.28 38.62
C GLU A 2 -15.87 -52.70 37.23
N ASN A 3 -15.15 -52.28 36.19
CA ASN A 3 -15.47 -52.66 34.82
C ASN A 3 -15.13 -54.13 34.62
N GLN A 4 -16.10 -54.93 34.17
CA GLN A 4 -15.90 -56.36 33.97
C GLN A 4 -15.71 -56.66 32.48
N VAL A 5 -14.61 -57.33 32.16
CA VAL A 5 -14.39 -57.89 30.81
C VAL A 5 -15.05 -59.26 30.76
N VAL A 6 -16.19 -59.34 30.08
CA VAL A 6 -16.97 -60.56 29.92
C VAL A 6 -16.53 -61.28 28.65
N LYS A 7 -16.23 -62.58 28.75
CA LYS A 7 -15.97 -63.43 27.58
C LYS A 7 -17.28 -64.02 27.07
N THR A 8 -17.56 -63.83 25.79
CA THR A 8 -18.73 -64.45 25.15
C THR A 8 -18.50 -65.96 24.90
N ARG A 9 -19.56 -66.71 24.60
CA ARG A 9 -19.49 -68.14 24.23
C ARG A 9 -18.59 -68.43 23.01
N GLN A 10 -18.26 -67.41 22.21
CA GLN A 10 -17.32 -67.48 21.08
C GLN A 10 -15.92 -66.93 21.40
N ASN A 11 -15.59 -66.81 22.69
CA ASN A 11 -14.30 -66.31 23.21
C ASN A 11 -13.93 -64.85 22.86
N ASN A 12 -14.87 -64.07 22.31
CA ASN A 12 -14.68 -62.64 22.08
C ASN A 12 -14.79 -61.86 23.41
N LYS A 13 -13.80 -61.02 23.71
CA LYS A 13 -13.77 -60.14 24.89
C LYS A 13 -14.72 -58.95 24.69
N LYS A 14 -15.67 -58.78 25.60
CA LYS A 14 -16.57 -57.61 25.69
C LYS A 14 -16.32 -56.87 26.98
N LEU A 15 -16.43 -55.54 26.92
CA LEU A 15 -16.34 -54.67 28.09
C LEU A 15 -17.77 -54.29 28.49
N GLU A 16 -18.15 -54.61 29.73
CA GLU A 16 -19.38 -54.09 30.32
C GLU A 16 -19.05 -52.82 31.11
N HIS A 17 -19.73 -51.73 30.78
CA HIS A 17 -19.50 -50.45 31.43
C HIS A 17 -20.79 -49.62 31.48
N GLU A 18 -21.21 -49.25 32.69
CA GLU A 18 -22.44 -48.48 32.96
C GLU A 18 -23.70 -49.05 32.28
N GLY A 19 -23.88 -50.38 32.34
CA GLY A 19 -25.05 -51.07 31.78
C GLY A 19 -25.06 -51.17 30.25
N CYS A 20 -23.96 -50.85 29.58
CA CYS A 20 -23.78 -51.03 28.13
C CYS A 20 -22.65 -52.02 27.83
N LEU A 21 -22.85 -52.84 26.80
CA LEU A 21 -21.84 -53.77 26.29
C LEU A 21 -21.05 -53.15 25.13
N TYR A 22 -19.72 -53.30 25.18
CA TYR A 22 -18.81 -52.80 24.17
C TYR A 22 -17.91 -53.91 23.62
N ILE A 23 -17.69 -53.91 22.32
CA ILE A 23 -16.81 -54.84 21.60
C ILE A 23 -15.48 -54.15 21.32
N PHE A 24 -14.38 -54.87 21.54
CA PHE A 24 -13.06 -54.37 21.20
C PHE A 24 -12.97 -54.06 19.70
N HIS A 25 -12.47 -52.87 19.36
CA HIS A 25 -12.36 -52.41 17.98
C HIS A 25 -10.91 -52.40 17.51
N LYS A 26 -10.03 -51.68 18.22
CA LYS A 26 -8.58 -51.61 17.93
C LYS A 26 -7.81 -50.90 19.04
N LEU A 27 -6.47 -50.98 18.99
CA LEU A 27 -5.57 -50.12 19.77
C LEU A 27 -5.37 -48.75 19.08
N ASN A 28 -4.86 -47.76 19.81
CA ASN A 28 -4.28 -46.54 19.23
C ASN A 28 -2.92 -46.81 18.56
N ALA A 29 -2.36 -45.78 17.91
CA ALA A 29 -1.11 -45.90 17.16
C ALA A 29 0.08 -46.30 18.05
N ASP A 30 0.11 -45.81 19.29
CA ASP A 30 1.17 -46.08 20.27
C ASP A 30 0.97 -47.41 21.01
N GLY A 31 -0.17 -48.07 20.82
CA GLY A 31 -0.46 -49.41 21.34
C GLY A 31 -0.87 -49.50 22.81
N ASP A 32 -1.01 -48.38 23.52
CA ASP A 32 -1.26 -48.30 24.97
C ASP A 32 -2.72 -48.03 25.36
N VAL A 33 -3.59 -47.72 24.39
CA VAL A 33 -5.03 -47.46 24.61
C VAL A 33 -5.90 -48.40 23.77
N LYS A 34 -6.86 -49.08 24.42
CA LYS A 34 -7.89 -49.91 23.77
C LYS A 34 -9.13 -49.09 23.44
N PHE A 35 -9.61 -49.18 22.21
CA PHE A 35 -10.87 -48.60 21.78
C PHE A 35 -11.97 -49.65 21.71
N TRP A 36 -13.10 -49.35 22.36
CA TRP A 36 -14.28 -50.20 22.43
C TRP A 36 -15.47 -49.51 21.78
N ARG A 37 -16.29 -50.26 21.04
CA ARG A 37 -17.50 -49.76 20.36
C ARG A 37 -18.73 -50.39 20.99
N CYS A 38 -19.75 -49.58 21.29
CA CYS A 38 -21.00 -50.11 21.85
C CYS A 38 -21.68 -51.06 20.87
N GLU A 39 -22.17 -52.19 21.37
CA GLU A 39 -22.83 -53.22 20.56
C GLU A 39 -24.25 -52.82 20.14
N HIS A 40 -24.92 -51.96 20.92
CA HIS A 40 -26.29 -51.53 20.64
C HIS A 40 -26.26 -50.14 20.01
N GLN A 41 -26.28 -50.08 18.66
CA GLN A 41 -26.36 -48.81 17.94
C GLN A 41 -27.79 -48.24 17.85
N HIS A 42 -28.83 -49.06 18.09
CA HIS A 42 -30.24 -48.67 17.92
C HIS A 42 -31.18 -49.39 18.91
N GLY A 43 -31.26 -48.91 20.16
CA GLY A 43 -32.26 -49.36 21.15
C GLY A 43 -32.46 -48.30 22.25
N ASP A 44 -33.48 -48.48 23.11
CA ASP A 44 -33.95 -47.50 24.12
C ASP A 44 -32.93 -47.11 25.21
N VAL A 45 -31.73 -47.72 25.20
CA VAL A 45 -30.62 -47.37 26.08
C VAL A 45 -29.77 -46.31 25.39
N LYS A 46 -29.57 -45.14 26.03
CA LYS A 46 -28.72 -44.02 25.55
C LYS A 46 -27.32 -44.52 25.15
N CYS A 47 -27.13 -44.86 23.87
CA CYS A 47 -25.88 -45.35 23.33
C CYS A 47 -24.78 -44.28 23.47
N ARG A 48 -23.70 -44.58 24.20
CA ARG A 48 -22.55 -43.68 24.39
C ARG A 48 -21.45 -43.82 23.33
N GLY A 49 -21.69 -44.63 22.31
CA GLY A 49 -20.87 -44.74 21.10
C GLY A 49 -19.52 -45.46 21.28
N ARG A 50 -18.58 -44.88 22.05
CA ARG A 50 -17.24 -45.43 22.26
C ARG A 50 -16.71 -45.20 23.68
N VAL A 51 -15.96 -46.18 24.17
CA VAL A 51 -15.22 -46.15 25.43
C VAL A 51 -13.75 -46.46 25.14
N HIS A 52 -12.85 -45.72 25.78
CA HIS A 52 -11.41 -45.92 25.68
C HIS A 52 -10.90 -46.41 27.03
N THR A 53 -10.10 -47.47 27.04
CA THR A 53 -9.49 -48.00 28.26
C THR A 53 -7.97 -48.10 28.12
N SER A 54 -7.28 -48.17 29.25
CA SER A 54 -5.89 -48.62 29.28
C SER A 54 -5.78 -50.10 28.88
N LEU A 55 -4.55 -50.60 28.75
CA LEU A 55 -4.30 -52.03 28.56
C LEU A 55 -4.86 -52.92 29.68
N ASN A 56 -5.04 -52.35 30.88
CA ASN A 56 -5.61 -53.01 32.05
C ASN A 56 -7.13 -52.75 32.19
N ASP A 57 -7.80 -52.31 31.12
CA ASP A 57 -9.25 -52.14 31.04
C ASP A 57 -9.84 -51.08 32.00
N VAL A 58 -8.98 -50.16 32.47
CA VAL A 58 -9.38 -48.96 33.21
C VAL A 58 -9.85 -47.90 32.22
N VAL A 59 -11.06 -47.36 32.41
CA VAL A 59 -11.65 -46.36 31.49
C VAL A 59 -10.88 -45.05 31.57
N LEU A 60 -10.28 -44.67 30.44
CA LEU A 60 -9.55 -43.41 30.25
C LEU A 60 -10.45 -42.30 29.72
N ARG A 61 -11.45 -42.66 28.90
CA ARG A 61 -12.35 -41.70 28.26
C ARG A 61 -13.67 -42.34 27.84
N GLN A 62 -14.79 -41.69 28.15
CA GLN A 62 -16.10 -41.99 27.58
C GLN A 62 -16.46 -40.89 26.55
N ASN A 63 -17.05 -41.23 25.40
CA ASN A 63 -17.56 -40.21 24.49
C ASN A 63 -18.97 -39.72 24.89
N ASN A 64 -19.12 -38.39 24.84
CA ASN A 64 -20.20 -37.48 25.31
C ASN A 64 -19.75 -36.49 26.40
N THR A 65 -18.59 -36.68 27.02
CA THR A 65 -17.85 -35.56 27.61
C THR A 65 -16.92 -35.00 26.53
N ARG A 66 -17.30 -33.84 25.96
CA ARG A 66 -16.39 -33.09 25.09
C ARG A 66 -15.21 -32.69 25.97
N ALA A 67 -14.04 -33.29 25.71
CA ALA A 67 -12.79 -32.75 26.24
C ALA A 67 -12.76 -31.27 25.85
N ARG A 68 -12.48 -30.38 26.81
CA ARG A 68 -12.24 -28.98 26.47
C ARG A 68 -11.12 -28.98 25.43
N PRO A 69 -11.33 -28.33 24.28
CA PRO A 69 -10.31 -28.30 23.26
C PRO A 69 -9.06 -27.66 23.83
N LEU A 70 -7.89 -28.21 23.49
CA LEU A 70 -6.60 -27.75 24.03
C LEU A 70 -6.39 -26.24 23.77
N PHE A 71 -6.88 -25.77 22.63
CA PHE A 71 -6.97 -24.37 22.25
C PHE A 71 -8.44 -24.01 22.01
N GLN A 72 -8.81 -22.77 22.34
CA GLN A 72 -10.17 -22.32 22.11
C GLN A 72 -10.50 -22.37 20.61
N PRO A 73 -11.73 -22.75 20.20
CA PRO A 73 -12.11 -22.86 18.80
C PRO A 73 -11.82 -21.64 17.93
N ASP A 74 -11.84 -20.42 18.49
CA ASP A 74 -11.46 -19.16 17.82
C ASP A 74 -9.96 -19.05 17.49
N GLN A 75 -9.12 -19.87 18.12
CA GLN A 75 -7.68 -19.96 17.83
C GLN A 75 -7.36 -21.04 16.77
N TRP A 76 -8.36 -21.78 16.28
CA TRP A 76 -8.12 -22.82 15.30
C TRP A 76 -7.88 -22.21 13.92
N SER A 77 -6.85 -22.66 13.20
CA SER A 77 -6.51 -22.17 11.85
C SER A 77 -7.63 -22.31 10.82
N VAL A 78 -8.62 -23.17 11.09
CA VAL A 78 -9.81 -23.39 10.24
C VAL A 78 -11.05 -22.65 10.74
N HIS A 79 -10.98 -21.94 11.87
CA HIS A 79 -12.13 -21.25 12.48
C HIS A 79 -12.75 -20.24 11.52
N GLN A 80 -11.96 -19.25 11.12
CA GLN A 80 -12.41 -18.19 10.23
C GLN A 80 -12.82 -18.75 8.86
N ARG A 81 -11.98 -19.63 8.29
CA ARG A 81 -12.28 -20.31 7.03
C ARG A 81 -13.63 -21.04 7.01
N THR A 82 -14.00 -21.65 8.14
CA THR A 82 -15.29 -22.34 8.26
C THR A 82 -16.46 -21.36 8.32
N LEU A 83 -16.31 -20.21 9.00
CA LEU A 83 -17.33 -19.16 9.04
C LEU A 83 -17.53 -18.52 7.66
N ASP A 84 -16.44 -18.29 6.94
CA ASP A 84 -16.43 -17.67 5.62
C ASP A 84 -16.96 -18.60 4.51
N GLY A 85 -17.35 -19.84 4.85
CA GLY A 85 -17.76 -20.85 3.88
C GLY A 85 -16.63 -21.31 2.94
N THR A 86 -15.38 -20.97 3.25
CA THR A 86 -14.22 -21.34 2.43
C THR A 86 -13.70 -22.74 2.74
N ASP A 87 -12.84 -23.24 1.86
CA ASP A 87 -12.28 -24.57 2.01
C ASP A 87 -11.30 -24.68 3.19
N ARG A 88 -11.60 -25.62 4.07
CA ARG A 88 -10.90 -25.81 5.35
C ARG A 88 -9.60 -26.61 5.23
N THR A 89 -9.34 -27.15 4.04
CA THR A 89 -8.23 -28.04 3.73
C THR A 89 -7.63 -27.66 2.39
N ASN A 90 -6.34 -27.92 2.19
CA ASN A 90 -5.62 -27.85 0.93
C ASN A 90 -6.05 -28.91 -0.13
N ASN A 91 -7.18 -29.60 0.06
CA ASN A 91 -7.64 -30.69 -0.79
C ASN A 91 -7.68 -30.35 -2.28
N TYR A 92 -7.93 -29.10 -2.66
CA TYR A 92 -7.88 -28.64 -4.06
C TYR A 92 -6.47 -28.65 -4.62
N ALA A 93 -5.50 -28.14 -3.85
CA ALA A 93 -4.09 -28.19 -4.21
C ALA A 93 -3.60 -29.64 -4.25
N GLU A 94 -3.98 -30.48 -3.30
CA GLU A 94 -3.64 -31.90 -3.30
C GLU A 94 -4.30 -32.68 -4.44
N SER A 95 -5.55 -32.35 -4.79
CA SER A 95 -6.24 -32.93 -5.93
C SER A 95 -5.52 -32.59 -7.23
N TYR A 96 -5.15 -31.32 -7.41
CA TYR A 96 -4.39 -30.87 -8.57
C TYR A 96 -3.00 -31.52 -8.63
N HIS A 97 -2.28 -31.60 -7.50
CA HIS A 97 -1.00 -32.31 -7.43
C HIS A 97 -1.13 -33.79 -7.76
N ARG A 98 -2.19 -34.47 -7.29
CA ARG A 98 -2.48 -35.87 -7.66
C ARG A 98 -2.76 -36.01 -9.15
N THR A 99 -3.52 -35.09 -9.73
CA THR A 99 -3.79 -35.07 -11.18
C THR A 99 -2.49 -34.91 -11.97
N LEU A 100 -1.60 -34.01 -11.57
CA LEU A 100 -0.28 -33.84 -12.20
C LEU A 100 0.61 -35.08 -11.98
N GLN A 101 0.69 -35.61 -10.77
CA GLN A 101 1.47 -36.82 -10.48
C GLN A 101 1.00 -38.02 -11.31
N HIS A 102 -0.31 -38.18 -11.50
CA HIS A 102 -0.86 -39.19 -12.39
C HIS A 102 -0.55 -38.89 -13.85
N ALA A 103 -0.65 -37.62 -14.27
CA ALA A 103 -0.34 -37.19 -15.63
C ALA A 103 1.13 -37.38 -16.00
N PHE A 104 2.05 -37.24 -15.04
CA PHE A 104 3.50 -37.35 -15.23
C PHE A 104 4.10 -38.68 -14.70
N GLY A 105 3.26 -39.61 -14.23
CA GLY A 105 3.67 -40.87 -13.62
C GLY A 105 4.21 -41.88 -14.64
N HIS A 106 5.36 -41.59 -15.24
CA HIS A 106 6.03 -42.46 -16.22
C HIS A 106 7.49 -42.73 -15.80
N THR A 107 7.94 -43.96 -16.01
CA THR A 107 9.37 -44.31 -15.91
C THR A 107 10.08 -43.89 -17.19
N HIS A 108 10.95 -42.87 -17.09
CA HIS A 108 11.76 -42.26 -18.17
C HIS A 108 11.03 -41.35 -19.17
N PRO A 109 10.42 -40.22 -18.75
CA PRO A 109 9.80 -39.27 -19.66
C PRO A 109 10.86 -38.50 -20.47
N LYS A 110 10.67 -38.41 -21.79
CA LYS A 110 11.42 -37.49 -22.67
C LYS A 110 10.90 -36.06 -22.48
N ILE A 111 11.75 -35.05 -22.67
CA ILE A 111 11.35 -33.63 -22.50
C ILE A 111 10.16 -33.23 -23.40
N CYS A 112 10.07 -33.78 -24.61
CA CYS A 112 8.93 -33.55 -25.49
C CYS A 112 7.63 -34.11 -24.91
N SER A 113 7.67 -35.33 -24.35
CA SER A 113 6.51 -35.95 -23.69
C SER A 113 6.05 -35.16 -22.47
N PHE A 114 6.98 -34.55 -21.73
CA PHE A 114 6.66 -33.65 -20.64
C PHE A 114 5.95 -32.37 -21.12
N ILE A 115 6.46 -31.75 -22.18
CA ILE A 115 5.86 -30.54 -22.79
C ILE A 115 4.46 -30.83 -23.34
N ASP A 116 4.27 -31.97 -24.03
CA ASP A 116 2.98 -32.34 -24.59
C ASP A 116 1.95 -32.62 -23.49
N LYS A 117 2.36 -33.26 -22.39
CA LYS A 117 1.48 -33.48 -21.24
C LYS A 117 1.11 -32.17 -20.53
N LEU A 118 2.05 -31.22 -20.44
CA LEU A 118 1.74 -29.88 -19.93
C LEU A 118 0.70 -29.16 -20.81
N ARG A 119 0.85 -29.23 -22.14
CA ARG A 119 -0.12 -28.65 -23.09
C ARG A 119 -1.51 -29.27 -22.96
N GLU A 120 -1.57 -30.59 -22.74
CA GLU A 120 -2.84 -31.30 -22.51
C GLU A 120 -3.52 -30.84 -21.21
N GLN A 121 -2.76 -30.72 -20.11
CA GLN A 121 -3.29 -30.22 -18.84
C GLN A 121 -3.73 -28.75 -18.95
N GLN A 122 -2.98 -27.92 -19.66
CA GLN A 122 -3.33 -26.53 -19.93
C GLN A 122 -4.67 -26.46 -20.69
N LYS A 123 -4.83 -27.23 -21.77
CA LYS A 123 -6.10 -27.28 -22.53
C LYS A 123 -7.30 -27.64 -21.66
N MET A 124 -7.16 -28.61 -20.76
CA MET A 124 -8.26 -29.00 -19.85
C MET A 124 -8.63 -27.86 -18.89
N VAL A 125 -7.65 -27.12 -18.39
CA VAL A 125 -7.86 -25.96 -17.52
C VAL A 125 -8.50 -24.81 -18.31
N ASP A 126 -8.03 -24.55 -19.53
CA ASP A 126 -8.57 -23.52 -20.41
C ASP A 126 -10.05 -23.79 -20.73
N VAL A 127 -10.44 -25.04 -21.00
CA VAL A 127 -11.85 -25.41 -21.21
C VAL A 127 -12.70 -25.12 -19.97
N ASN A 128 -12.22 -25.47 -18.77
CA ASN A 128 -12.94 -25.15 -17.53
C ASN A 128 -13.03 -23.64 -17.29
N MET A 129 -12.00 -22.89 -17.68
CA MET A 129 -11.97 -21.43 -17.62
C MET A 129 -12.99 -20.82 -18.57
N GLU A 130 -13.06 -21.28 -19.83
CA GLU A 130 -14.03 -20.81 -20.81
C GLU A 130 -15.47 -21.11 -20.38
N HIS A 131 -15.73 -22.29 -19.79
CA HIS A 131 -17.04 -22.58 -19.20
C HIS A 131 -17.40 -21.62 -18.07
N PHE A 132 -16.44 -21.24 -17.23
CA PHE A 132 -16.63 -20.26 -16.16
C PHE A 132 -16.85 -18.84 -16.71
N ILE A 133 -16.07 -18.42 -17.72
CA ILE A 133 -16.22 -17.13 -18.42
C ILE A 133 -17.60 -17.03 -19.09
N ALA A 134 -18.11 -18.14 -19.64
CA ALA A 134 -19.45 -18.25 -20.19
C ALA A 134 -20.57 -18.28 -19.13
N GLY A 135 -20.25 -18.14 -17.84
CA GLY A 135 -21.22 -18.07 -16.74
C GLY A 135 -21.72 -19.42 -16.23
N ASN A 136 -21.10 -20.54 -16.64
CA ASN A 136 -21.49 -21.85 -16.14
C ASN A 136 -20.91 -22.09 -14.74
N ALA A 137 -21.74 -22.58 -13.82
CA ALA A 137 -21.29 -22.94 -12.47
C ALA A 137 -20.43 -24.22 -12.49
N PRO A 138 -19.38 -24.31 -11.65
CA PRO A 138 -18.58 -25.52 -11.53
C PRO A 138 -19.41 -26.70 -10.97
N PRO A 139 -18.96 -27.96 -11.19
CA PRO A 139 -19.65 -29.13 -10.66
C PRO A 139 -19.88 -29.03 -9.14
N PRO A 140 -21.11 -29.27 -8.66
CA PRO A 140 -21.43 -29.07 -7.26
C PRO A 140 -20.72 -30.10 -6.38
N LYS A 141 -20.24 -29.65 -5.21
CA LYS A 141 -19.65 -30.52 -4.18
C LYS A 141 -20.62 -31.64 -3.81
N ALA A 142 -20.11 -32.88 -3.69
CA ALA A 142 -20.95 -34.03 -3.36
C ALA A 142 -21.78 -33.79 -2.08
N LYS A 143 -23.06 -34.22 -2.09
CA LYS A 143 -24.05 -33.94 -1.02
C LYS A 143 -23.51 -34.21 0.38
N LYS A 144 -22.80 -35.33 0.57
CA LYS A 144 -22.19 -35.73 1.86
C LYS A 144 -21.27 -34.65 2.48
N PHE A 145 -20.54 -33.92 1.64
CA PHE A 145 -19.62 -32.88 2.09
C PHE A 145 -20.35 -31.57 2.37
N ARG A 146 -21.33 -31.21 1.54
CA ARG A 146 -22.20 -30.05 1.79
C ARG A 146 -22.96 -30.19 3.11
N ASP A 147 -23.46 -31.39 3.40
CA ASP A 147 -24.14 -31.69 4.66
C ASP A 147 -23.18 -31.64 5.86
N ALA A 148 -21.93 -32.07 5.68
CA ALA A 148 -20.91 -31.97 6.72
C ALA A 148 -20.48 -30.51 6.99
N ASP A 149 -20.28 -29.71 5.94
CA ASP A 149 -19.97 -28.28 6.04
C ASP A 149 -21.08 -27.55 6.81
N ARG A 150 -22.35 -27.79 6.43
CA ARG A 150 -23.52 -27.20 7.12
C ARG A 150 -23.59 -27.57 8.59
N ARG A 151 -23.34 -28.85 8.94
CA ARG A 151 -23.32 -29.30 10.34
C ARG A 151 -22.23 -28.62 11.15
N ILE A 152 -21.04 -28.44 10.58
CA ILE A 152 -19.91 -27.84 11.30
C ILE A 152 -20.12 -26.34 11.48
N LEU A 153 -20.64 -25.65 10.46
CA LEU A 153 -21.02 -24.23 10.57
C LEU A 153 -22.09 -24.01 11.66
N SER A 154 -23.11 -24.89 11.72
CA SER A 154 -24.13 -24.86 12.79
C SER A 154 -23.55 -25.05 14.20
N VAL A 155 -22.49 -25.85 14.34
CA VAL A 155 -21.80 -26.03 15.63
C VAL A 155 -21.00 -24.79 16.01
N LEU A 156 -20.33 -24.15 15.06
CA LEU A 156 -19.59 -22.89 15.26
C LEU A 156 -20.50 -21.72 15.63
N HIS A 157 -21.62 -21.53 14.92
CA HIS A 157 -22.58 -20.48 15.26
C HIS A 157 -23.14 -20.64 16.67
N ARG A 158 -23.43 -21.88 17.10
CA ARG A 158 -23.85 -22.15 18.48
C ARG A 158 -22.77 -21.87 19.51
N TYR A 159 -21.51 -22.14 19.18
CA TYR A 159 -20.38 -21.82 20.05
C TYR A 159 -20.21 -20.30 20.23
N ILE A 160 -20.27 -19.53 19.15
CA ILE A 160 -20.18 -18.07 19.18
C ILE A 160 -21.30 -17.47 20.03
N LYS A 161 -22.55 -17.92 19.81
CA LYS A 161 -23.73 -17.47 20.58
C LYS A 161 -23.62 -17.74 22.08
N CYS A 162 -22.95 -18.83 22.47
CA CYS A 162 -22.76 -19.19 23.88
C CYS A 162 -21.64 -18.36 24.54
N LYS A 163 -20.59 -17.98 23.77
CA LYS A 163 -19.46 -17.18 24.26
C LYS A 163 -19.81 -15.70 24.43
N SER A 164 -20.74 -15.17 23.63
CA SER A 164 -21.13 -13.74 23.64
C SER A 164 -22.12 -13.34 24.74
N GLY A 165 -22.59 -14.26 25.59
CA GLY A 165 -23.41 -13.93 26.76
C GLY A 165 -24.76 -13.25 26.46
N ALA A 166 -25.25 -13.25 25.22
CA ALA A 166 -26.46 -12.53 24.83
C ALA A 166 -27.74 -13.27 25.26
N THR A 167 -28.14 -13.10 26.52
CA THR A 167 -29.54 -13.19 26.93
C THR A 167 -30.25 -11.86 26.67
N SER A 168 -31.28 -11.93 25.82
CA SER A 168 -32.28 -10.91 25.50
C SER A 168 -32.66 -9.98 26.68
N THR A 169 -32.60 -8.66 26.47
CA THR A 169 -33.58 -7.69 27.00
C THR A 169 -33.66 -6.47 26.08
N TYR A 170 -34.89 -6.14 25.66
CA TYR A 170 -35.24 -4.93 24.95
C TYR A 170 -35.04 -3.70 25.85
N TYR A 171 -34.42 -2.64 25.34
CA TYR A 171 -34.24 -1.38 26.06
C TYR A 171 -35.57 -0.62 26.21
N SER A 172 -35.92 -0.28 27.45
CA SER A 172 -36.67 0.93 27.78
C SER A 172 -35.65 2.00 28.18
N THR A 173 -35.77 3.20 27.61
CA THR A 173 -35.06 4.41 28.03
C THR A 173 -35.42 4.80 29.46
N PRO A 174 -34.49 5.42 30.25
CA PRO A 174 -34.60 6.87 30.42
C PRO A 174 -33.28 7.66 30.69
N THR A 175 -33.27 8.91 30.20
CA THR A 175 -32.70 10.19 30.69
C THR A 175 -31.48 10.23 31.64
N GLY A 176 -30.50 11.11 31.32
CA GLY A 176 -29.25 11.41 32.09
C GLY A 176 -29.44 12.07 33.48
N PRO A 177 -28.37 12.57 34.18
CA PRO A 177 -27.33 13.48 33.64
C PRO A 177 -25.86 13.33 34.16
N LYS A 178 -24.94 13.93 33.36
CA LYS A 178 -23.65 14.65 33.61
C LYS A 178 -22.53 14.13 34.57
N ASN A 179 -21.32 14.15 33.97
CA ASN A 179 -19.95 14.45 34.47
C ASN A 179 -19.15 13.41 35.28
N ALA A 180 -18.08 12.88 34.66
CA ALA A 180 -16.69 12.87 35.17
C ALA A 180 -15.73 12.37 34.05
N GLY A 181 -14.59 13.03 33.91
CA GLY A 181 -13.65 12.89 32.79
C GLY A 181 -13.11 11.48 32.53
N LYS A 182 -12.97 11.15 31.25
CA LYS A 182 -12.23 9.98 30.74
C LYS A 182 -11.50 10.37 29.47
N SER A 183 -10.27 9.86 29.35
CA SER A 183 -9.44 9.96 28.16
C SER A 183 -10.23 9.59 26.91
N SER A 184 -10.22 10.50 25.93
CA SER A 184 -10.91 10.30 24.66
C SER A 184 -10.18 9.24 23.85
N SER A 185 -10.67 8.00 23.89
CA SER A 185 -10.48 7.07 22.78
C SER A 185 -11.03 7.74 21.53
N VAL A 186 -10.15 8.19 20.65
CA VAL A 186 -10.51 8.79 19.36
C VAL A 186 -11.54 7.90 18.68
N SER A 187 -12.67 8.51 18.33
CA SER A 187 -13.93 7.88 18.00
C SER A 187 -13.77 6.82 16.91
N ASN A 188 -13.96 5.57 17.30
CA ASN A 188 -14.08 4.39 16.45
C ASN A 188 -15.41 4.40 15.64
N GLU A 189 -15.97 5.59 15.39
CA GLU A 189 -17.33 5.79 14.86
C GLU A 189 -17.49 5.23 13.45
N GLY A 190 -16.49 5.37 12.57
CA GLY A 190 -16.52 4.76 11.23
C GLY A 190 -16.55 3.22 11.27
N PHE A 191 -15.82 2.61 12.20
CA PHE A 191 -15.85 1.15 12.41
C PHE A 191 -17.15 0.68 13.05
N GLN A 192 -17.63 1.40 14.07
CA GLN A 192 -18.91 1.09 14.72
C GLN A 192 -20.07 1.28 13.74
N LEU A 193 -20.02 2.30 12.88
CA LEU A 193 -21.00 2.53 11.82
C LEU A 193 -20.89 1.45 10.74
N GLY A 194 -19.68 1.14 10.28
CA GLY A 194 -19.41 0.07 9.33
C GLY A 194 -19.94 -1.29 9.79
N LYS A 195 -19.65 -1.67 11.04
CA LYS A 195 -20.19 -2.89 11.65
C LYS A 195 -21.71 -2.88 11.80
N ARG A 196 -22.29 -1.74 12.18
CA ARG A 196 -23.76 -1.59 12.24
C ARG A 196 -24.39 -1.76 10.85
N LEU A 197 -23.73 -1.29 9.80
CA LEU A 197 -24.19 -1.44 8.41
C LEU A 197 -24.03 -2.88 7.90
N GLU A 198 -22.99 -3.60 8.32
CA GLU A 198 -22.85 -5.05 8.05
C GLU A 198 -24.00 -5.85 8.65
N GLU A 199 -24.46 -5.48 9.84
CA GLU A 199 -25.56 -6.15 10.53
C GLU A 199 -26.94 -5.93 9.87
N CYS A 200 -27.06 -4.96 8.95
CA CYS A 200 -28.33 -4.54 8.35
C CYS A 200 -28.42 -4.76 6.81
N ASP A 201 -27.47 -5.47 6.18
CA ASP A 201 -27.35 -5.62 4.71
C ASP A 201 -27.20 -4.30 3.92
N GLU A 202 -26.98 -3.17 4.61
CA GLU A 202 -26.85 -1.83 3.99
C GLU A 202 -25.45 -1.56 3.44
N LEU A 203 -24.42 -2.28 3.94
CA LEU A 203 -23.04 -2.09 3.51
C LEU A 203 -22.82 -2.39 2.01
N GLU A 204 -23.39 -3.48 1.49
CA GLU A 204 -23.26 -3.85 0.07
C GLU A 204 -23.89 -2.79 -0.85
N THR A 205 -25.04 -2.25 -0.44
CA THR A 205 -25.71 -1.16 -1.17
C THR A 205 -24.82 0.09 -1.20
N LEU A 206 -24.17 0.43 -0.09
CA LEU A 206 -23.24 1.55 0.00
C LEU A 206 -21.98 1.32 -0.85
N ILE A 207 -21.44 0.10 -0.84
CA ILE A 207 -20.28 -0.30 -1.66
C ILE A 207 -20.62 -0.13 -3.14
N GLN A 208 -21.75 -0.65 -3.61
CA GLN A 208 -22.17 -0.52 -5.00
C GLN A 208 -22.32 0.94 -5.41
N ASP A 209 -22.97 1.76 -4.56
CA ASP A 209 -23.12 3.20 -4.81
C ASP A 209 -21.76 3.93 -4.87
N ALA A 210 -20.81 3.58 -4.00
CA ALA A 210 -19.46 4.14 -4.01
C ALA A 210 -18.67 3.73 -5.27
N VAL A 211 -18.79 2.47 -5.71
CA VAL A 211 -18.17 1.95 -6.94
C VAL A 211 -18.75 2.62 -8.18
N ASP A 212 -20.07 2.77 -8.26
CA ASP A 212 -20.73 3.46 -9.36
C ASP A 212 -20.30 4.93 -9.40
N TRP A 213 -20.29 5.58 -8.25
CA TRP A 213 -19.84 6.97 -8.16
C TRP A 213 -18.38 7.16 -8.52
N ALA A 214 -17.49 6.23 -8.15
CA ALA A 214 -16.09 6.26 -8.54
C ALA A 214 -15.92 6.35 -10.07
N HIS A 215 -16.76 5.66 -10.85
CA HIS A 215 -16.79 5.80 -12.31
C HIS A 215 -17.22 7.21 -12.75
N THR A 216 -18.28 7.78 -12.15
CA THR A 216 -18.77 9.12 -12.51
C THR A 216 -17.77 10.24 -12.23
N VAL A 217 -16.94 10.10 -11.19
CA VAL A 217 -15.92 11.09 -10.83
C VAL A 217 -14.54 10.80 -11.43
N SER A 218 -14.47 9.87 -12.39
CA SER A 218 -13.24 9.47 -13.07
C SER A 218 -12.15 8.91 -12.12
N LEU A 219 -12.54 8.28 -11.00
CA LEU A 219 -11.66 7.50 -10.13
C LEU A 219 -11.46 6.09 -10.70
N VAL A 220 -10.97 6.04 -11.94
CA VAL A 220 -10.82 4.82 -12.73
C VAL A 220 -9.43 4.72 -13.35
N ASN A 221 -9.06 3.50 -13.69
CA ASN A 221 -7.86 3.14 -14.41
C ASN A 221 -8.25 2.31 -15.64
N ARG A 222 -7.40 2.29 -16.67
CA ARG A 222 -7.47 1.21 -17.66
C ARG A 222 -7.24 -0.13 -16.96
N VAL A 223 -7.85 -1.19 -17.46
CA VAL A 223 -7.58 -2.53 -16.94
C VAL A 223 -6.12 -2.95 -17.23
N ARG A 224 -5.54 -3.81 -16.38
CA ARG A 224 -4.13 -4.21 -16.47
C ARG A 224 -3.77 -4.88 -17.80
N GLU A 225 -4.72 -5.57 -18.38
CA GLU A 225 -4.64 -6.33 -19.64
C GLU A 225 -4.67 -5.41 -20.88
N HIS A 226 -5.29 -4.22 -20.75
CA HIS A 226 -5.55 -3.30 -21.86
C HIS A 226 -5.10 -1.87 -21.54
N ARG A 227 -3.80 -1.70 -21.27
CA ARG A 227 -3.21 -0.41 -20.84
C ARG A 227 -3.11 0.64 -21.94
N GLU A 228 -3.47 0.30 -23.17
CA GLU A 228 -3.42 1.14 -24.37
C GLU A 228 -4.77 1.77 -24.76
N ARG A 229 -5.90 1.21 -24.33
CA ARG A 229 -7.27 1.66 -24.69
C ARG A 229 -8.08 2.08 -23.48
N SER A 230 -9.05 2.98 -23.66
CA SER A 230 -9.80 3.64 -22.57
C SER A 230 -11.30 3.33 -22.55
N ASP A 231 -11.78 2.48 -23.44
CA ASP A 231 -13.17 2.02 -23.52
C ASP A 231 -13.47 0.86 -22.54
N VAL A 232 -12.44 0.26 -21.95
CA VAL A 232 -12.56 -0.69 -20.84
C VAL A 232 -11.75 -0.17 -19.65
N VAL A 233 -12.44 0.09 -18.53
CA VAL A 233 -11.85 0.66 -17.33
C VAL A 233 -12.33 -0.09 -16.08
N GLU A 234 -11.55 0.02 -15.01
CA GLU A 234 -11.88 -0.49 -13.68
C GLU A 234 -11.64 0.61 -12.64
N ILE A 235 -12.29 0.50 -11.48
CA ILE A 235 -12.05 1.43 -10.37
C ILE A 235 -10.58 1.41 -9.95
N VAL A 236 -10.08 2.57 -9.54
CA VAL A 236 -8.85 2.66 -8.75
C VAL A 236 -9.14 2.07 -7.36
N PRO A 237 -8.26 1.28 -6.73
CA PRO A 237 -8.49 0.84 -5.34
C PRO A 237 -8.60 2.02 -4.36
N PHE A 238 -9.63 2.04 -3.52
CA PHE A 238 -9.88 3.10 -2.54
C PHE A 238 -10.42 2.57 -1.21
N ALA A 239 -10.20 3.28 -0.10
CA ALA A 239 -10.86 2.98 1.17
C ALA A 239 -12.35 3.39 1.08
N LEU A 240 -13.29 2.65 1.68
CA LEU A 240 -14.71 2.99 1.61
C LEU A 240 -15.03 4.27 2.41
N PHE A 241 -14.38 4.41 3.57
CA PHE A 241 -14.55 5.54 4.47
C PHE A 241 -13.27 6.39 4.50
N PRO A 242 -13.38 7.72 4.69
CA PRO A 242 -12.21 8.55 4.96
C PRO A 242 -11.56 8.16 6.28
N SER A 243 -10.25 7.92 6.28
CA SER A 243 -9.54 7.53 7.50
C SER A 243 -9.35 8.72 8.47
N PRO A 244 -9.55 8.53 9.79
CA PRO A 244 -9.33 9.59 10.79
C PRO A 244 -7.90 10.14 10.76
N PHE A 245 -7.78 11.46 10.85
CA PHE A 245 -6.50 12.15 10.96
C PHE A 245 -6.63 13.38 11.88
N PRO A 246 -5.74 13.61 12.85
CA PRO A 246 -5.88 14.75 13.76
C PRO A 246 -5.87 16.09 13.02
N ARG A 247 -6.88 16.95 13.23
CA ARG A 247 -6.99 18.25 12.55
C ARG A 247 -5.73 19.10 12.71
N ARG A 248 -5.23 19.19 13.94
CA ARG A 248 -4.03 19.95 14.29
C ARG A 248 -2.82 19.53 13.43
N LEU A 249 -2.62 18.22 13.22
CA LEU A 249 -1.49 17.71 12.44
C LEU A 249 -1.68 17.94 10.94
N PHE A 250 -2.93 17.87 10.44
CA PHE A 250 -3.22 18.18 9.04
C PHE A 250 -2.93 19.66 8.73
N GLU A 251 -3.37 20.56 9.61
CA GLU A 251 -3.11 22.00 9.51
C GLU A 251 -1.61 22.32 9.65
N GLU A 252 -0.91 21.63 10.57
CA GLU A 252 0.56 21.71 10.71
C GLU A 252 1.27 21.30 9.40
N ALA A 253 0.84 20.20 8.77
CA ALA A 253 1.39 19.73 7.49
C ALA A 253 1.16 20.74 6.35
N GLN A 254 -0.04 21.34 6.29
CA GLN A 254 -0.34 22.37 5.30
C GLN A 254 0.49 23.65 5.53
N ALA A 255 0.68 24.05 6.79
CA ALA A 255 1.41 25.26 7.15
C ALA A 255 2.90 25.18 6.76
N VAL A 256 3.55 24.03 6.98
CA VAL A 256 4.98 23.86 6.66
C VAL A 256 5.25 23.70 5.15
N GLN A 257 4.24 23.36 4.35
CA GLN A 257 4.41 23.03 2.94
C GLN A 257 5.03 24.20 2.14
N LYS A 258 4.65 25.45 2.39
CA LYS A 258 5.23 26.61 1.69
C LYS A 258 6.73 26.77 1.97
N THR A 259 7.14 26.53 3.22
CA THR A 259 8.54 26.60 3.64
C THR A 259 9.35 25.47 3.00
N LEU A 260 8.80 24.25 2.96
CA LEU A 260 9.41 23.10 2.27
C LEU A 260 9.54 23.34 0.77
N GLN A 261 8.55 23.94 0.13
CA GLN A 261 8.59 24.31 -1.28
C GLN A 261 9.73 25.28 -1.59
N LEU A 262 9.91 26.31 -0.77
CA LEU A 262 11.02 27.25 -0.88
C LEU A 262 12.38 26.58 -0.59
N LEU A 263 12.46 25.78 0.48
CA LEU A 263 13.66 25.04 0.88
C LEU A 263 14.18 24.21 -0.29
N TYR A 264 13.33 23.35 -0.84
CA TYR A 264 13.72 22.44 -1.91
C TYR A 264 13.97 23.15 -3.24
N PHE A 265 13.34 24.31 -3.50
CA PHE A 265 13.73 25.18 -4.60
C PHE A 265 15.16 25.69 -4.43
N ARG A 266 15.54 26.15 -3.24
CA ARG A 266 16.90 26.66 -3.00
C ARG A 266 17.94 25.55 -3.04
N VAL A 267 17.65 24.41 -2.40
CA VAL A 267 18.51 23.22 -2.43
C VAL A 267 18.73 22.73 -3.87
N SER A 268 17.69 22.72 -4.71
CA SER A 268 17.83 22.26 -6.10
C SER A 268 18.71 23.13 -6.99
N HIS A 269 19.09 24.33 -6.53
CA HIS A 269 19.96 25.26 -7.26
C HIS A 269 21.31 25.50 -6.57
N ASP A 270 21.58 24.87 -5.41
CA ASP A 270 22.92 24.86 -4.80
C ASP A 270 23.69 23.63 -5.29
N TYR A 271 24.31 23.77 -6.47
CA TYR A 271 24.95 22.65 -7.15
C TYR A 271 26.19 22.14 -6.41
N ALA A 272 26.94 23.04 -5.77
CA ALA A 272 28.09 22.68 -4.96
C ALA A 272 27.67 21.81 -3.77
N PHE A 273 26.58 22.19 -3.09
CA PHE A 273 26.00 21.39 -2.02
C PHE A 273 25.55 20.01 -2.49
N LEU A 274 24.78 19.93 -3.58
CA LEU A 274 24.28 18.67 -4.11
C LEU A 274 25.42 17.73 -4.50
N LYS A 275 26.45 18.26 -5.18
CA LYS A 275 27.64 17.50 -5.58
C LYS A 275 28.41 16.97 -4.38
N GLU A 276 28.74 17.82 -3.41
CA GLU A 276 29.49 17.40 -2.23
C GLU A 276 28.70 16.36 -1.41
N THR A 277 27.40 16.59 -1.21
CA THR A 277 26.53 15.71 -0.41
C THR A 277 26.40 14.31 -1.01
N LEU A 278 26.40 14.20 -2.34
CA LEU A 278 26.11 12.96 -3.06
C LEU A 278 27.33 12.32 -3.72
N ARG A 279 28.51 12.95 -3.66
CA ARG A 279 29.75 12.46 -4.30
C ARG A 279 30.06 11.01 -3.92
N GLU A 280 30.16 10.73 -2.63
CA GLU A 280 30.50 9.39 -2.13
C GLU A 280 29.43 8.34 -2.49
N ALA A 281 28.15 8.74 -2.42
CA ALA A 281 27.04 7.87 -2.82
C ALA A 281 27.11 7.54 -4.33
N GLY A 282 27.46 8.52 -5.19
CA GLY A 282 27.63 8.35 -6.62
C GLY A 282 28.81 7.46 -7.03
N GLU A 283 29.78 7.22 -6.14
CA GLU A 283 30.86 6.26 -6.43
C GLU A 283 30.32 4.83 -6.56
N THR A 284 29.28 4.48 -5.80
CA THR A 284 28.71 3.12 -5.76
C THR A 284 27.32 3.01 -6.40
N ASP A 285 26.59 4.12 -6.57
CA ASP A 285 25.28 4.15 -7.25
C ASP A 285 25.38 4.72 -8.67
N ASN A 286 25.11 3.86 -9.66
CA ASN A 286 25.19 4.22 -11.08
C ASN A 286 24.24 5.36 -11.48
N TYR A 287 23.04 5.42 -10.91
CA TYR A 287 22.08 6.47 -11.22
C TYR A 287 22.51 7.82 -10.65
N LEU A 288 22.98 7.83 -9.39
CA LEU A 288 23.48 9.06 -8.79
C LEU A 288 24.68 9.59 -9.57
N ARG A 289 25.58 8.71 -10.03
CA ARG A 289 26.71 9.09 -10.88
C ARG A 289 26.27 9.82 -12.14
N HIS A 290 25.38 9.22 -12.93
CA HIS A 290 24.89 9.84 -14.17
C HIS A 290 24.13 11.15 -13.90
N MET A 291 23.34 11.21 -12.82
CA MET A 291 22.63 12.44 -12.45
C MET A 291 23.60 13.56 -12.04
N LEU A 292 24.68 13.24 -11.33
CA LEU A 292 25.75 14.20 -11.02
C LEU A 292 26.49 14.65 -12.29
N ASP A 293 26.77 13.74 -13.22
CA ASP A 293 27.41 14.07 -14.51
C ASP A 293 26.52 14.97 -15.39
N ILE A 294 25.19 14.85 -15.28
CA ILE A 294 24.24 15.75 -15.95
C ILE A 294 24.18 17.09 -15.22
N LEU A 295 24.20 17.10 -13.88
CA LEU A 295 24.24 18.32 -13.09
C LEU A 295 25.48 19.18 -13.42
N ASP A 296 26.66 18.55 -13.46
CA ASP A 296 27.93 19.21 -13.81
C ASP A 296 27.87 19.83 -15.20
N ASP A 297 27.45 19.07 -16.20
CA ASP A 297 27.34 19.54 -17.58
C ASP A 297 26.34 20.70 -17.76
N VAL A 298 25.21 20.68 -17.04
CA VAL A 298 24.24 21.79 -17.04
C VAL A 298 24.82 23.02 -16.35
N ASN A 299 25.57 22.83 -15.25
CA ASN A 299 26.23 23.92 -14.54
C ASN A 299 27.27 24.62 -15.40
N GLU A 300 28.18 23.85 -16.00
CA GLU A 300 29.29 24.36 -16.81
C GLU A 300 28.81 25.16 -18.02
N ARG A 301 27.67 24.77 -18.62
CA ARG A 301 27.06 25.46 -19.77
C ARG A 301 26.22 26.69 -19.38
N GLY A 302 25.96 26.86 -18.09
CA GLY A 302 25.09 27.88 -17.52
C GLY A 302 23.60 27.60 -17.71
N VAL A 303 22.80 28.08 -16.73
CA VAL A 303 21.35 27.88 -16.69
C VAL A 303 20.65 28.57 -17.88
N LYS A 304 20.17 27.77 -18.83
CA LYS A 304 19.45 28.25 -20.03
C LYS A 304 18.01 28.63 -19.74
N GLN A 305 17.30 27.84 -18.95
CA GLN A 305 15.93 28.13 -18.50
C GLN A 305 15.89 28.47 -17.00
N PRO A 306 15.83 29.77 -16.63
CA PRO A 306 15.81 30.17 -15.23
C PRO A 306 14.46 29.97 -14.54
N ILE A 307 13.35 29.92 -15.28
CA ILE A 307 12.04 29.63 -14.70
C ILE A 307 12.00 28.17 -14.32
N THR A 308 11.73 27.90 -13.05
CA THR A 308 11.69 26.54 -12.49
C THR A 308 10.33 26.30 -11.87
N LEU A 309 9.64 25.29 -12.39
CA LEU A 309 8.41 24.74 -11.81
C LEU A 309 8.76 23.45 -11.06
N ILE A 310 8.48 23.42 -9.75
CA ILE A 310 8.60 22.22 -8.93
C ILE A 310 7.19 21.79 -8.54
N LEU A 311 6.78 20.61 -9.01
CA LEU A 311 5.65 19.90 -8.43
C LEU A 311 6.16 19.11 -7.23
N GLN A 312 5.59 19.35 -6.04
CA GLN A 312 6.06 18.78 -4.78
C GLN A 312 4.94 18.06 -4.04
N ARG A 313 5.29 16.93 -3.39
CA ARG A 313 4.46 16.30 -2.36
C ARG A 313 5.33 15.95 -1.16
N SER A 314 5.03 16.49 0.01
CA SER A 314 5.67 16.09 1.27
C SER A 314 4.78 15.06 1.95
N ASP A 315 5.32 13.86 2.20
CA ASP A 315 4.59 12.74 2.78
C ASP A 315 4.91 12.59 4.28
N TYR A 316 3.88 12.31 5.08
CA TYR A 316 3.92 12.28 6.55
C TYR A 316 3.14 11.08 7.09
N MET A 317 3.51 10.64 8.30
CA MET A 317 2.69 9.78 9.13
C MET A 317 2.27 10.53 10.39
N CYS A 318 1.06 10.23 10.89
CA CYS A 318 0.66 10.56 12.25
C CYS A 318 1.36 9.55 13.18
N HIS A 319 2.53 9.92 13.67
CA HIS A 319 3.30 9.10 14.60
C HIS A 319 2.65 9.12 15.99
N VAL A 320 2.46 7.93 16.58
CA VAL A 320 2.04 7.76 17.97
C VAL A 320 3.28 7.57 18.81
N ASN A 321 3.61 8.58 19.61
CA ASN A 321 4.73 8.50 20.54
C ASN A 321 4.40 7.43 21.59
N SER A 322 5.21 6.38 21.68
CA SER A 322 4.95 5.24 22.56
C SER A 322 5.13 5.56 24.04
N GLU A 323 5.89 6.60 24.37
CA GLU A 323 6.16 7.03 25.75
C GLU A 323 5.06 7.96 26.27
N THR A 324 4.60 8.90 25.45
CA THR A 324 3.62 9.93 25.85
C THR A 324 2.19 9.61 25.40
N GLY A 325 2.03 8.78 24.38
CA GLY A 325 0.76 8.53 23.71
C GLY A 325 0.30 9.68 22.79
N GLU A 326 1.10 10.73 22.62
CA GLU A 326 0.76 11.90 21.81
C GLU A 326 0.91 11.63 20.30
N TYR A 327 0.15 12.39 19.52
CA TYR A 327 0.23 12.37 18.06
C TYR A 327 1.19 13.44 17.54
N GLU A 328 2.17 13.00 16.75
CA GLU A 328 3.20 13.84 16.14
C GLU A 328 3.16 13.71 14.61
N LEU A 329 3.33 14.84 13.92
CA LEU A 329 3.49 14.83 12.46
C LEU A 329 4.95 14.52 12.13
N LYS A 330 5.22 13.37 11.51
CA LYS A 330 6.57 12.98 11.11
C LYS A 330 6.69 12.74 9.62
N GLN A 331 7.61 13.45 8.98
CA GLN A 331 7.86 13.40 7.55
C GLN A 331 8.52 12.07 7.17
N VAL A 332 7.93 11.39 6.20
CA VAL A 332 8.43 10.15 5.60
C VAL A 332 9.47 10.46 4.52
N GLU A 333 9.12 11.37 3.62
CA GLU A 333 9.94 11.82 2.48
C GLU A 333 9.34 13.07 1.82
N VAL A 334 10.15 13.75 1.01
CA VAL A 334 9.67 14.77 0.07
C VAL A 334 9.87 14.26 -1.35
N ASN A 335 8.79 14.24 -2.12
CA ASN A 335 8.77 13.86 -3.51
C ASN A 335 8.81 15.13 -4.39
N LEU A 336 9.84 15.25 -5.23
CA LEU A 336 9.93 16.26 -6.28
C LEU A 336 9.88 15.56 -7.63
N GLY A 337 8.88 15.89 -8.45
CA GLY A 337 8.93 15.52 -9.86
C GLY A 337 7.66 14.91 -10.42
N ALA A 338 7.76 13.68 -10.96
CA ALA A 338 6.71 12.97 -11.69
C ALA A 338 5.60 12.42 -10.76
N ILE A 339 5.09 13.31 -9.90
CA ILE A 339 4.06 13.03 -8.90
C ILE A 339 2.80 12.57 -9.62
N GLY A 340 2.43 11.33 -9.37
CA GLY A 340 1.17 10.75 -9.82
C GLY A 340 0.10 10.79 -8.74
N GLY A 341 -1.15 10.64 -9.17
CA GLY A 341 -2.32 10.47 -8.31
C GLY A 341 -3.03 11.77 -7.92
N ASN A 342 -2.63 12.92 -8.46
CA ASN A 342 -3.24 14.23 -8.19
C ASN A 342 -4.72 14.26 -8.58
N ALA A 343 -5.12 13.57 -9.65
CA ALA A 343 -6.52 13.48 -10.02
C ALA A 343 -7.27 12.43 -9.20
N ARG A 344 -6.59 11.31 -8.90
CA ARG A 344 -7.17 10.20 -8.11
C ARG A 344 -7.50 10.63 -6.69
N THR A 345 -6.63 11.40 -6.05
CA THR A 345 -6.89 11.88 -4.68
C THR A 345 -8.06 12.87 -4.60
N GLN A 346 -8.22 13.70 -5.63
CA GLN A 346 -9.40 14.55 -5.77
C GLN A 346 -10.67 13.71 -6.05
N GLY A 347 -10.55 12.63 -6.83
CA GLY A 347 -11.62 11.65 -7.06
C GLY A 347 -12.10 10.96 -5.78
N VAL A 348 -11.19 10.38 -4.98
CA VAL A 348 -11.57 9.69 -3.73
C VAL A 348 -12.18 10.65 -2.71
N SER A 349 -11.72 11.91 -2.66
CA SER A 349 -12.35 12.94 -1.83
C SER A 349 -13.82 13.18 -2.20
N LYS A 350 -14.18 13.09 -3.50
CA LYS A 350 -15.57 13.17 -3.98
C LYS A 350 -16.37 11.91 -3.63
N VAL A 351 -15.73 10.74 -3.61
CA VAL A 351 -16.37 9.49 -3.17
C VAL A 351 -16.72 9.56 -1.69
N HIS A 352 -15.78 9.92 -0.83
CA HIS A 352 -16.03 10.00 0.62
C HIS A 352 -17.11 11.02 0.99
N ARG A 353 -17.17 12.17 0.30
CA ARG A 353 -18.26 13.14 0.49
C ARG A 353 -19.63 12.56 0.15
N ARG A 354 -19.72 11.70 -0.87
CA ARG A 354 -20.96 11.01 -1.23
C ARG A 354 -21.32 9.95 -0.20
N VAL A 355 -20.35 9.12 0.19
CA VAL A 355 -20.53 8.09 1.24
C VAL A 355 -21.07 8.73 2.52
N PHE A 356 -20.48 9.85 2.96
CA PHE A 356 -20.99 10.59 4.13
C PHE A 356 -22.42 11.08 3.93
N SER A 357 -22.72 11.67 2.77
CA SER A 357 -24.08 12.16 2.46
C SER A 357 -25.12 11.03 2.47
N LYS A 358 -24.77 9.84 1.95
CA LYS A 358 -25.63 8.64 1.96
C LYS A 358 -25.91 8.11 3.37
N LEU A 359 -24.98 8.35 4.29
CA LEU A 359 -25.10 7.98 5.70
C LEU A 359 -25.75 9.08 6.56
N GLY A 360 -26.18 10.19 5.96
CA GLY A 360 -26.73 11.34 6.68
C GLY A 360 -25.69 12.13 7.50
N LEU A 361 -24.40 12.01 7.16
CA LEU A 361 -23.29 12.70 7.82
C LEU A 361 -22.89 13.99 7.09
N THR A 362 -22.35 14.96 7.83
CA THR A 362 -21.90 16.25 7.31
C THR A 362 -20.46 16.19 6.77
N ASN A 363 -20.16 17.00 5.76
CA ASN A 363 -18.85 17.03 5.12
C ASN A 363 -17.84 18.02 5.74
N ASP A 364 -18.17 18.64 6.87
CA ASP A 364 -17.40 19.74 7.50
C ASP A 364 -15.98 19.31 7.93
N ASN A 365 -15.82 18.03 8.25
CA ASN A 365 -14.54 17.44 8.66
C ASN A 365 -13.75 16.82 7.49
N LEU A 366 -14.26 16.91 6.27
CA LEU A 366 -13.56 16.46 5.06
C LEU A 366 -12.90 17.68 4.39
N PRO A 367 -11.57 17.77 4.32
CA PRO A 367 -10.91 18.90 3.70
C PRO A 367 -11.13 18.93 2.19
N LEU A 368 -11.06 20.12 1.59
CA LEU A 368 -11.10 20.27 0.13
C LEU A 368 -9.80 19.77 -0.49
N ASN A 369 -9.89 19.20 -1.69
CA ASN A 369 -8.76 18.66 -2.42
C ASN A 369 -8.77 19.15 -3.87
N GLU A 370 -7.79 19.97 -4.22
CA GLU A 370 -7.68 20.59 -5.55
C GLU A 370 -6.34 20.23 -6.22
N SER A 371 -5.75 19.09 -5.86
CA SER A 371 -4.42 18.67 -6.33
C SER A 371 -4.31 18.64 -7.86
N CYS A 372 -5.34 18.16 -8.57
CA CYS A 372 -5.36 18.12 -10.03
C CYS A 372 -5.46 19.53 -10.62
N THR A 373 -6.40 20.32 -10.10
CA THR A 373 -6.63 21.70 -10.51
C THR A 373 -5.39 22.58 -10.30
N ALA A 374 -4.71 22.46 -9.15
CA ALA A 374 -3.46 23.15 -8.87
C ALA A 374 -2.33 22.73 -9.83
N THR A 375 -2.26 21.45 -10.22
CA THR A 375 -1.28 20.98 -11.21
C THR A 375 -1.52 21.60 -12.59
N GLY A 376 -2.77 21.62 -13.06
CA GLY A 376 -3.13 22.24 -14.34
C GLY A 376 -2.89 23.75 -14.35
N GLU A 377 -3.17 24.43 -13.24
CA GLU A 377 -2.86 25.85 -13.04
C GLU A 377 -1.35 26.10 -13.11
N ALA A 378 -0.55 25.28 -12.42
CA ALA A 378 0.90 25.41 -12.37
C ALA A 378 1.55 25.28 -13.76
N LEU A 379 1.13 24.27 -14.53
CA LEU A 379 1.61 24.03 -15.89
C LEU A 379 1.21 25.17 -16.83
N THR A 380 -0.01 25.71 -16.68
CA THR A 380 -0.48 26.88 -17.43
C THR A 380 0.32 28.13 -17.08
N LYS A 381 0.61 28.36 -15.79
CA LYS A 381 1.44 29.48 -15.32
C LYS A 381 2.87 29.36 -15.85
N ALA A 382 3.49 28.19 -15.77
CA ALA A 382 4.82 27.95 -16.31
C ALA A 382 4.89 28.26 -17.82
N TRP A 383 3.90 27.82 -18.61
CA TRP A 383 3.78 28.19 -20.03
C TRP A 383 3.65 29.70 -20.24
N LYS A 384 2.86 30.41 -19.42
CA LYS A 384 2.75 31.88 -19.49
C LYS A 384 4.08 32.58 -19.20
N TYR A 385 4.83 32.10 -18.21
CA TYR A 385 6.15 32.64 -17.88
C TYR A 385 7.22 32.30 -18.93
N PHE A 386 7.03 31.22 -19.69
CA PHE A 386 7.88 30.94 -20.86
C PHE A 386 7.75 32.03 -21.93
N GLY A 387 6.56 32.63 -22.09
CA GLY A 387 6.38 33.88 -22.83
C GLY A 387 6.19 33.75 -24.35
N ASP A 388 6.06 32.53 -24.89
CA ASP A 388 5.79 32.30 -26.31
C ASP A 388 4.37 31.72 -26.51
N PRO A 389 3.43 32.47 -27.12
CA PRO A 389 2.05 32.03 -27.30
C PRO A 389 1.89 30.87 -28.30
N LEU A 390 2.89 30.59 -29.13
CA LEU A 390 2.87 29.47 -30.09
C LEU A 390 3.54 28.20 -29.54
N ALA A 391 4.24 28.32 -28.40
CA ALA A 391 4.93 27.20 -27.78
C ALA A 391 3.94 26.17 -27.22
N ILE A 392 4.39 24.92 -27.15
CA ILE A 392 3.57 23.77 -26.74
C ILE A 392 3.97 23.25 -25.36
N ILE A 393 3.09 22.48 -24.75
CA ILE A 393 3.43 21.63 -23.60
C ILE A 393 3.58 20.18 -24.08
N VAL A 394 4.68 19.53 -23.71
CA VAL A 394 4.91 18.11 -23.97
C VAL A 394 4.61 17.31 -22.72
N PHE A 395 3.67 16.37 -22.81
CA PHE A 395 3.44 15.33 -21.80
C PHE A 395 4.31 14.13 -22.16
N MET A 396 5.41 13.95 -21.44
CA MET A 396 6.30 12.80 -21.60
C MET A 396 5.79 11.63 -20.77
N SER A 397 5.27 10.60 -21.42
CA SER A 397 4.53 9.50 -20.78
C SER A 397 4.85 8.14 -21.41
N TYR A 398 4.65 7.04 -20.68
CA TYR A 398 4.77 5.68 -21.23
C TYR A 398 3.79 5.40 -22.38
N THR A 399 4.12 4.41 -23.21
CA THR A 399 3.25 3.87 -24.26
C THR A 399 1.99 3.22 -23.67
N LYS A 400 2.16 2.42 -22.62
CA LYS A 400 1.11 1.68 -21.92
C LYS A 400 0.92 2.27 -20.53
N VAL A 401 -0.16 3.02 -20.31
CA VAL A 401 -0.40 3.76 -19.06
C VAL A 401 -1.71 3.30 -18.45
N GLN A 402 -1.64 2.47 -17.41
CA GLN A 402 -2.84 2.07 -16.67
C GLN A 402 -3.59 3.30 -16.11
N GLY A 403 -2.83 4.24 -15.55
CA GLY A 403 -3.32 5.48 -14.93
C GLY A 403 -3.51 6.66 -15.85
N ILE A 404 -3.91 6.48 -17.11
CA ILE A 404 -3.95 7.58 -18.09
C ILE A 404 -4.84 8.74 -17.65
N PHE A 405 -5.94 8.45 -16.93
CA PHE A 405 -6.92 9.44 -16.50
C PHE A 405 -6.35 10.43 -15.48
N ASP A 406 -5.37 10.01 -14.68
CA ASP A 406 -4.61 10.91 -13.79
C ASP A 406 -3.90 12.04 -14.57
N GLN A 407 -3.52 11.77 -15.82
CA GLN A 407 -2.87 12.75 -16.69
C GLN A 407 -3.88 13.52 -17.55
N ARG A 408 -4.92 12.85 -18.05
CA ARG A 408 -5.97 13.51 -18.86
C ARG A 408 -6.74 14.56 -18.07
N LEU A 409 -7.01 14.32 -16.80
CA LEU A 409 -7.67 15.31 -15.96
C LEU A 409 -6.80 16.56 -15.74
N VAL A 410 -5.47 16.42 -15.67
CA VAL A 410 -4.55 17.58 -15.65
C VAL A 410 -4.58 18.32 -16.98
N GLU A 411 -4.61 17.59 -18.11
CA GLU A 411 -4.76 18.16 -19.45
C GLU A 411 -6.04 18.99 -19.58
N TYR A 412 -7.17 18.50 -19.09
CA TYR A 412 -8.44 19.26 -19.09
C TYR A 412 -8.42 20.51 -18.20
N GLU A 413 -7.69 20.48 -17.08
CA GLU A 413 -7.49 21.68 -16.26
C GLU A 413 -6.64 22.72 -17.02
N ILE A 414 -5.60 22.29 -17.77
CA ILE A 414 -4.84 23.21 -18.63
C ILE A 414 -5.72 23.82 -19.71
N GLU A 415 -6.54 23.01 -20.38
CA GLU A 415 -7.50 23.51 -21.39
C GLU A 415 -8.44 24.56 -20.79
N LYS A 416 -8.95 24.32 -19.58
CA LYS A 416 -9.79 25.27 -18.84
C LYS A 416 -9.05 26.57 -18.51
N PHE A 417 -7.87 26.49 -17.89
CA PHE A 417 -7.10 27.69 -17.48
C PHE A 417 -6.55 28.49 -18.66
N SER A 418 -6.24 27.82 -19.77
CA SER A 418 -5.72 28.44 -20.99
C SER A 418 -6.82 28.85 -21.98
N LYS A 419 -8.08 28.51 -21.73
CA LYS A 419 -9.18 28.66 -22.70
C LYS A 419 -8.83 28.01 -24.05
N GLN A 420 -8.27 26.79 -23.99
CA GLN A 420 -7.84 25.96 -25.13
C GLN A 420 -6.73 26.58 -26.02
N GLN A 421 -6.00 27.59 -25.53
CA GLN A 421 -4.90 28.21 -26.28
C GLN A 421 -3.65 27.33 -26.31
N ILE A 422 -3.40 26.56 -25.26
CA ILE A 422 -2.18 25.75 -25.14
C ILE A 422 -2.36 24.45 -25.91
N LYS A 423 -1.49 24.22 -26.90
CA LYS A 423 -1.40 22.92 -27.57
C LYS A 423 -0.59 21.94 -26.71
N ILE A 424 -1.18 20.80 -26.39
CA ILE A 424 -0.54 19.71 -25.66
C ILE A 424 -0.19 18.58 -26.65
N VAL A 425 1.04 18.06 -26.55
CA VAL A 425 1.49 16.91 -27.32
C VAL A 425 1.97 15.82 -26.36
N ARG A 426 1.53 14.58 -26.57
CA ARG A 426 1.96 13.44 -25.76
C ARG A 426 3.03 12.66 -26.51
N LEU A 427 4.18 12.47 -25.90
CA LEU A 427 5.31 11.74 -26.48
C LEU A 427 5.83 10.71 -25.48
N THR A 428 6.34 9.60 -25.97
CA THR A 428 7.13 8.66 -25.16
C THR A 428 8.53 9.20 -24.92
N LEU A 429 9.25 8.62 -23.95
CA LEU A 429 10.67 8.94 -23.74
C LEU A 429 11.48 8.76 -25.04
N GLU A 430 11.28 7.65 -25.74
CA GLU A 430 11.95 7.37 -27.02
C GLU A 430 11.57 8.39 -28.10
N GLU A 431 10.29 8.78 -28.19
CA GLU A 431 9.84 9.81 -29.12
C GLU A 431 10.40 11.18 -28.76
N CYS A 432 10.55 11.52 -27.48
CA CYS A 432 11.26 12.71 -27.04
C CYS A 432 12.72 12.68 -27.53
N GLY A 433 13.38 11.53 -27.49
CA GLY A 433 14.71 11.34 -28.05
C GLY A 433 14.79 11.61 -29.55
N LYS A 434 13.85 11.06 -30.33
CA LYS A 434 13.86 11.13 -31.80
C LYS A 434 13.28 12.42 -32.39
N LYS A 435 12.22 12.95 -31.79
CA LYS A 435 11.37 14.00 -32.40
C LYS A 435 11.61 15.39 -31.81
N LEU A 436 12.21 15.50 -30.62
CA LEU A 436 12.55 16.80 -30.04
C LEU A 436 13.94 17.23 -30.48
N ILE A 437 14.02 18.41 -31.08
CA ILE A 437 15.23 18.98 -31.63
C ILE A 437 15.70 20.09 -30.70
N LEU A 438 16.95 19.99 -30.22
CA LEU A 438 17.62 21.03 -29.44
C LEU A 438 18.42 21.90 -30.41
N ASP A 439 18.07 23.19 -30.50
CA ASP A 439 18.80 24.15 -31.32
C ASP A 439 20.18 24.43 -30.69
N PRO A 440 21.29 24.26 -31.43
CA PRO A 440 22.64 24.45 -30.87
C PRO A 440 22.98 25.93 -30.59
N ASN A 441 22.27 26.89 -31.19
CA ASN A 441 22.56 28.31 -31.08
C ASN A 441 21.87 28.95 -29.87
N ASP A 442 20.58 28.68 -29.69
CA ASP A 442 19.78 29.30 -28.62
C ASP A 442 19.31 28.30 -27.54
N SER A 443 19.67 27.02 -27.67
CA SER A 443 19.25 25.94 -26.78
C SER A 443 17.73 25.73 -26.73
N SER A 444 16.96 26.28 -27.66
CA SER A 444 15.53 26.07 -27.70
C SER A 444 15.19 24.63 -28.09
N LEU A 445 14.21 24.05 -27.40
CA LEU A 445 13.69 22.72 -27.74
C LEU A 445 12.47 22.89 -28.62
N SER A 446 12.38 22.12 -29.71
CA SER A 446 11.26 22.21 -30.64
C SER A 446 10.69 20.84 -31.04
N TYR A 447 9.41 20.85 -31.42
CA TYR A 447 8.69 19.71 -31.98
C TYR A 447 7.90 20.19 -33.20
N ASN A 448 8.18 19.63 -34.38
CA ASN A 448 7.54 20.02 -35.64
C ASN A 448 7.51 21.55 -35.87
N GLY A 449 8.65 22.21 -35.64
CA GLY A 449 8.83 23.65 -35.84
C GLY A 449 8.23 24.55 -34.75
N ARG A 450 7.60 24.00 -33.70
CA ARG A 450 7.10 24.78 -32.55
C ARG A 450 8.01 24.62 -31.34
N LYS A 451 8.28 25.71 -30.62
CA LYS A 451 9.03 25.67 -29.36
C LYS A 451 8.27 24.87 -28.30
N VAL A 452 9.00 24.17 -27.45
CA VAL A 452 8.48 23.45 -26.29
C VAL A 452 8.68 24.33 -25.06
N ALA A 453 7.59 24.81 -24.49
CA ALA A 453 7.62 25.66 -23.30
C ALA A 453 7.83 24.85 -22.03
N VAL A 454 7.10 23.74 -21.89
CA VAL A 454 7.07 22.92 -20.67
C VAL A 454 7.13 21.45 -21.06
N ILE A 455 7.94 20.67 -20.34
CA ILE A 455 7.89 19.20 -20.39
C ILE A 455 7.34 18.70 -19.06
N TYR A 456 6.10 18.21 -19.08
CA TYR A 456 5.51 17.52 -17.96
C TYR A 456 5.91 16.05 -18.00
N GLN A 457 6.82 15.66 -17.10
CA GLN A 457 7.50 14.38 -17.14
C GLN A 457 6.79 13.35 -16.24
N ARG A 458 6.49 12.17 -16.80
CA ARG A 458 5.95 10.99 -16.08
C ARG A 458 6.88 9.78 -16.11
N ASN A 459 8.06 9.95 -16.70
CA ASN A 459 9.18 9.00 -16.78
C ASN A 459 10.33 9.46 -15.86
N PHE A 460 11.46 8.75 -15.91
CA PHE A 460 12.68 9.00 -15.12
C PHE A 460 12.50 8.83 -13.61
N VAL A 461 11.58 7.95 -13.22
CA VAL A 461 11.27 7.63 -11.83
C VAL A 461 11.85 6.26 -11.45
N TYR A 462 11.72 5.30 -12.36
CA TYR A 462 11.99 3.90 -12.07
C TYR A 462 13.26 3.41 -12.76
N GLU A 463 13.84 2.32 -12.27
CA GLU A 463 15.04 1.72 -12.85
C GLU A 463 14.85 1.35 -14.33
N TRP A 464 13.67 0.85 -14.70
CA TRP A 464 13.34 0.50 -16.08
C TRP A 464 13.21 1.72 -17.02
N ASP A 465 13.24 2.95 -16.51
CA ASP A 465 13.33 4.15 -17.35
C ASP A 465 14.76 4.36 -17.89
N TRP A 466 15.74 3.56 -17.45
CA TRP A 466 17.16 3.69 -17.79
C TRP A 466 17.76 2.38 -18.34
N PRO A 467 17.18 1.75 -19.37
CA PRO A 467 17.69 0.49 -19.90
C PRO A 467 19.06 0.64 -20.58
N THR A 468 19.37 1.81 -21.14
CA THR A 468 20.61 2.08 -21.89
C THR A 468 21.12 3.52 -21.71
N GLU A 469 22.30 3.81 -22.25
CA GLU A 469 22.85 5.18 -22.30
C GLU A 469 21.98 6.18 -23.07
N LYS A 470 21.12 5.70 -23.98
CA LYS A 470 20.24 6.56 -24.77
C LYS A 470 19.32 7.38 -23.89
N GLU A 471 18.82 6.82 -22.80
CA GLU A 471 17.90 7.52 -21.90
C GLU A 471 18.61 8.63 -21.11
N TRP A 472 19.90 8.44 -20.78
CA TRP A 472 20.76 9.47 -20.19
C TRP A 472 21.04 10.61 -21.17
N ASP A 473 21.32 10.30 -22.44
CA ASP A 473 21.48 11.31 -23.49
C ASP A 473 20.21 12.13 -23.71
N ILE A 474 19.05 11.46 -23.69
CA ILE A 474 17.76 12.15 -23.78
C ILE A 474 17.61 13.08 -22.57
N ARG A 475 17.83 12.60 -21.35
CA ARG A 475 17.75 13.42 -20.13
C ARG A 475 18.65 14.65 -20.25
N ARG A 476 19.92 14.46 -20.63
CA ARG A 476 20.91 15.53 -20.81
C ARG A 476 20.46 16.55 -21.86
N LYS A 477 19.91 16.08 -22.99
CA LYS A 477 19.33 16.96 -24.02
C LYS A 477 18.21 17.83 -23.48
N LEU A 478 17.30 17.27 -22.68
CA LEU A 478 16.19 18.03 -22.09
C LEU A 478 16.69 19.08 -21.09
N GLU A 479 17.62 18.70 -20.21
CA GLU A 479 18.16 19.59 -19.16
C GLU A 479 18.97 20.76 -19.73
N ARG A 480 19.63 20.56 -20.88
CA ARG A 480 20.35 21.63 -21.61
C ARG A 480 19.42 22.64 -22.30
N SER A 481 18.14 22.33 -22.42
CA SER A 481 17.22 23.14 -23.23
C SER A 481 16.66 24.36 -22.50
N THR A 482 16.01 25.25 -23.25
CA THR A 482 15.20 26.32 -22.67
C THR A 482 13.83 25.86 -22.17
N ALA A 483 13.43 24.59 -22.31
CA ALA A 483 12.12 24.15 -21.83
C ALA A 483 12.06 24.10 -20.29
N ILE A 484 10.92 24.47 -19.71
CA ILE A 484 10.67 24.33 -18.27
C ILE A 484 10.37 22.86 -17.98
N LEU A 485 11.28 22.20 -17.29
CA LEU A 485 11.13 20.80 -16.88
C LEU A 485 10.45 20.72 -15.51
N THR A 486 9.45 19.85 -15.36
CA THR A 486 8.83 19.59 -14.05
C THR A 486 9.70 18.71 -13.15
N THR A 487 10.68 18.01 -13.73
CA THR A 487 11.68 17.21 -13.01
C THR A 487 13.09 17.58 -13.49
N LYS A 488 13.64 18.69 -13.00
CA LYS A 488 15.06 19.05 -13.24
C LYS A 488 16.01 18.15 -12.48
N VAL A 489 17.24 18.00 -12.98
CA VAL A 489 18.28 17.14 -12.39
C VAL A 489 18.58 17.56 -10.95
N GLY A 490 18.70 18.86 -10.69
CA GLY A 490 18.89 19.40 -9.35
C GLY A 490 17.71 19.12 -8.42
N SER A 491 16.47 19.16 -8.92
CA SER A 491 15.28 18.81 -8.14
C SER A 491 15.24 17.33 -7.78
N ASN A 492 15.57 16.43 -8.71
CA ASN A 492 15.67 14.99 -8.42
C ASN A 492 16.74 14.71 -7.36
N LEU A 493 17.93 15.30 -7.48
CA LEU A 493 19.01 15.12 -6.51
C LEU A 493 18.64 15.70 -5.13
N ALA A 494 17.98 16.85 -5.10
CA ALA A 494 17.48 17.47 -3.86
C ALA A 494 16.47 16.56 -3.13
N ALA A 495 15.64 15.81 -3.86
CA ALA A 495 14.68 14.86 -3.28
C ALA A 495 15.30 13.55 -2.76
N SER A 496 16.62 13.36 -2.94
CA SER A 496 17.28 12.14 -2.48
C SER A 496 17.20 11.98 -0.96
N LYS A 497 17.16 10.72 -0.51
CA LYS A 497 17.09 10.39 0.92
C LYS A 497 18.32 10.89 1.68
N LYS A 498 19.50 10.89 1.03
CA LYS A 498 20.72 11.47 1.58
C LYS A 498 20.60 12.98 1.79
N VAL A 499 20.05 13.72 0.84
CA VAL A 499 19.82 15.17 1.04
C VAL A 499 18.79 15.42 2.15
N GLN A 500 17.71 14.65 2.22
CA GLN A 500 16.75 14.74 3.34
C GLN A 500 17.45 14.53 4.69
N GLN A 501 18.34 13.54 4.80
CA GLN A 501 19.12 13.29 6.02
C GLN A 501 20.03 14.47 6.38
N VAL A 502 20.75 15.03 5.39
CA VAL A 502 21.65 16.17 5.64
C VAL A 502 20.85 17.42 6.02
N LEU A 503 19.68 17.66 5.43
CA LEU A 503 18.81 18.78 5.81
C LEU A 503 18.32 18.72 7.26
N ALA A 504 18.35 17.54 7.89
CA ALA A 504 18.01 17.35 9.30
C ALA A 504 19.18 17.67 10.25
N GLU A 505 20.40 17.87 9.74
CA GLU A 505 21.56 18.24 10.55
C GLU A 505 21.46 19.70 11.05
N PRO A 506 22.02 20.03 12.24
CA PRO A 506 21.98 21.40 12.77
C PRO A 506 22.54 22.43 11.78
N GLY A 507 21.85 23.56 11.63
CA GLY A 507 22.25 24.68 10.76
C GLY A 507 21.94 24.50 9.27
N MET A 508 21.54 23.30 8.82
CA MET A 508 21.29 23.05 7.40
C MET A 508 20.00 23.68 6.88
N LEU A 509 18.95 23.78 7.71
CA LEU A 509 17.74 24.50 7.32
C LEU A 509 18.01 26.01 7.22
N GLU A 510 18.72 26.57 8.19
CA GLU A 510 19.08 27.99 8.28
C GLU A 510 19.93 28.42 7.08
N ARG A 511 20.87 27.57 6.65
CA ARG A 511 21.67 27.80 5.43
C ARG A 511 20.80 28.10 4.22
N PHE A 512 19.71 27.34 4.04
CA PHE A 512 18.84 27.47 2.86
C PHE A 512 17.64 28.39 3.11
N LEU A 513 17.36 28.78 4.35
CA LEU A 513 16.23 29.62 4.72
C LEU A 513 16.66 30.85 5.54
N PRO A 514 17.72 31.59 5.14
CA PRO A 514 18.30 32.65 5.98
C PRO A 514 17.37 33.85 6.23
N ASP A 515 16.39 34.04 5.36
CA ASP A 515 15.38 35.10 5.36
C ASP A 515 14.00 34.63 5.85
N VAL A 516 13.88 33.37 6.28
CA VAL A 516 12.65 32.82 6.84
C VAL A 516 12.66 32.95 8.35
N LYS A 517 11.51 33.27 8.94
CA LYS A 517 11.36 33.38 10.39
C LYS A 517 11.73 32.08 11.08
N GLU A 518 12.47 32.18 12.18
CA GLU A 518 12.94 31.03 12.97
C GLU A 518 11.79 30.09 13.38
N GLU A 519 10.63 30.62 13.77
CA GLU A 519 9.45 29.83 14.12
C GLU A 519 8.99 28.88 12.99
N MET A 520 9.12 29.31 11.73
CA MET A 520 8.76 28.50 10.57
C MET A 520 9.82 27.43 10.28
N ILE A 521 11.10 27.77 10.51
CA ILE A 521 12.22 26.81 10.41
C ILE A 521 12.06 25.72 11.49
N GLN A 522 11.75 26.11 12.72
CA GLN A 522 11.47 25.18 13.82
C GLN A 522 10.25 24.30 13.52
N SER A 523 9.21 24.86 12.90
CA SER A 523 8.03 24.08 12.47
C SER A 523 8.39 23.01 11.45
N VAL A 524 9.24 23.32 10.46
CA VAL A 524 9.78 22.31 9.52
C VAL A 524 10.60 21.26 10.26
N ARG A 525 11.55 21.70 11.10
CA ARG A 525 12.45 20.81 11.87
C ARG A 525 11.67 19.83 12.75
N LYS A 526 10.59 20.28 13.39
CA LYS A 526 9.73 19.44 14.23
C LYS A 526 9.12 18.25 13.48
N THR A 527 8.92 18.40 12.17
CA THR A 527 8.41 17.32 11.32
C THR A 527 9.45 16.23 11.03
N PHE A 528 10.74 16.46 11.26
CA PHE A 528 11.75 15.44 10.99
C PHE A 528 11.66 14.31 12.03
N ALA A 529 11.77 13.09 11.51
CA ALA A 529 12.08 11.91 12.31
C ALA A 529 13.59 11.81 12.55
N GLY A 530 14.03 10.87 13.39
CA GLY A 530 15.44 10.55 13.49
C GLY A 530 16.03 10.14 12.13
N LEU A 531 17.05 10.86 11.66
CA LEU A 531 17.73 10.66 10.38
C LEU A 531 19.23 10.65 10.60
N TRP A 532 19.91 9.58 10.16
CA TRP A 532 21.34 9.39 10.36
C TRP A 532 22.05 9.01 9.07
N GLY A 533 23.16 9.71 8.80
CA GLY A 533 24.13 9.32 7.78
C GLY A 533 24.98 8.14 8.25
N LEU A 534 25.43 7.30 7.33
CA LEU A 534 26.19 6.08 7.64
C LEU A 534 27.62 6.07 7.08
N ASN A 535 28.04 7.16 6.43
CA ASN A 535 29.31 7.24 5.70
C ASN A 535 30.53 7.58 6.57
N LYS A 536 30.33 8.28 7.69
CA LYS A 536 31.42 8.65 8.61
C LYS A 536 31.90 7.43 9.41
N ASP A 537 33.18 7.44 9.78
CA ASP A 537 33.75 6.47 10.72
C ASP A 537 34.08 7.14 12.07
N ASP A 538 33.06 7.75 12.67
CA ASP A 538 33.12 8.35 13.99
C ASP A 538 32.38 7.51 15.04
N ALA A 539 32.55 7.85 16.32
CA ALA A 539 31.96 7.12 17.42
C ALA A 539 30.42 7.14 17.38
N GLU A 540 29.83 8.25 16.95
CA GLU A 540 28.38 8.42 16.86
C GLU A 540 27.78 7.51 15.80
N THR A 541 28.36 7.51 14.59
CA THR A 541 27.91 6.66 13.48
C THR A 541 28.05 5.18 13.83
N ARG A 542 29.16 4.78 14.44
CA ARG A 542 29.35 3.39 14.91
C ARG A 542 28.32 3.00 15.97
N ALA A 543 28.00 3.88 16.91
CA ALA A 543 27.00 3.64 17.93
C ALA A 543 25.59 3.49 17.34
N VAL A 544 25.22 4.34 16.38
CA VAL A 544 23.93 4.26 15.68
C VAL A 544 23.82 2.97 14.87
N ILE A 545 24.87 2.58 14.13
CA ILE A 545 24.90 1.31 13.39
C ILE A 545 24.74 0.12 14.34
N LYS A 546 25.49 0.10 15.46
CA LYS A 546 25.39 -0.96 16.47
C LYS A 546 23.96 -1.07 17.00
N ARG A 547 23.36 0.05 17.41
CA ARG A 547 21.98 0.11 17.90
C ARG A 547 20.98 -0.38 16.86
N ALA A 548 21.18 -0.07 15.58
CA ALA A 548 20.32 -0.52 14.49
C ALA A 548 20.44 -2.03 14.20
N ILE A 549 21.61 -2.62 14.46
CA ILE A 549 21.83 -4.07 14.37
C ILE A 549 21.20 -4.80 15.57
N GLU A 550 21.28 -4.21 16.76
CA GLU A 550 20.73 -4.77 18.01
C GLU A 550 19.20 -4.63 18.10
N HIS A 551 18.65 -3.53 17.58
CA HIS A 551 17.22 -3.18 17.61
C HIS A 551 16.69 -2.81 16.22
N PRO A 552 16.74 -3.73 15.24
CA PRO A 552 16.37 -3.41 13.87
C PRO A 552 14.88 -3.07 13.70
N GLU A 553 14.02 -3.47 14.64
CA GLU A 553 12.60 -3.14 14.67
C GLU A 553 12.33 -1.64 14.84
N LYS A 554 13.31 -0.84 15.29
CA LYS A 554 13.19 0.61 15.51
C LYS A 554 13.63 1.46 14.33
N PHE A 555 14.14 0.85 13.26
CA PHE A 555 14.74 1.58 12.13
C PHE A 555 14.26 1.09 10.78
N VAL A 556 14.46 1.94 9.78
CA VAL A 556 14.32 1.64 8.37
C VAL A 556 15.59 2.09 7.66
N LEU A 557 16.19 1.20 6.88
CA LEU A 557 17.36 1.53 6.07
C LEU A 557 16.88 1.83 4.66
N LYS A 558 17.18 3.03 4.16
CA LYS A 558 16.68 3.52 2.87
C LYS A 558 17.83 3.73 1.88
N ALA A 559 17.63 3.31 0.64
CA ALA A 559 18.50 3.67 -0.48
C ALA A 559 18.06 4.98 -1.14
N ASN A 560 18.97 5.62 -1.89
CA ASN A 560 18.71 6.85 -2.65
C ASN A 560 17.92 6.59 -3.95
N ARG A 561 16.75 5.97 -3.84
CA ARG A 561 15.87 5.64 -4.95
C ARG A 561 14.42 5.96 -4.61
N ASP A 562 13.69 6.45 -5.61
CA ASP A 562 12.26 6.67 -5.49
C ASP A 562 11.47 5.41 -5.89
N GLY A 563 10.22 5.34 -5.44
CA GLY A 563 9.35 4.20 -5.71
C GLY A 563 9.45 3.09 -4.66
N VAL A 564 8.94 1.92 -5.03
CA VAL A 564 8.68 0.79 -4.12
C VAL A 564 9.79 -0.26 -4.26
N GLY A 565 10.19 -0.94 -3.17
CA GLY A 565 11.19 -2.01 -3.19
C GLY A 565 12.55 -1.65 -2.57
N ASN A 566 12.78 -0.39 -2.21
CA ASN A 566 14.13 0.13 -1.91
C ASN A 566 14.46 0.24 -0.40
N ASN A 567 13.51 -0.12 0.47
CA ASN A 567 13.67 -0.03 1.92
C ASN A 567 13.96 -1.42 2.52
N PHE A 568 14.88 -1.47 3.48
CA PHE A 568 15.24 -2.67 4.22
C PHE A 568 14.72 -2.57 5.66
N TRP A 569 14.15 -3.67 6.15
CA TRP A 569 13.41 -3.71 7.43
C TRP A 569 13.88 -4.88 8.29
N ASP A 570 13.82 -4.70 9.62
CA ASP A 570 14.05 -5.75 10.62
C ASP A 570 15.36 -6.55 10.33
N GLU A 571 15.32 -7.89 10.32
CA GLU A 571 16.54 -8.70 10.11
C GLU A 571 17.25 -8.43 8.77
N GLN A 572 16.51 -8.01 7.72
CA GLN A 572 17.12 -7.64 6.44
C GLN A 572 18.02 -6.41 6.59
N LEU A 573 17.58 -5.43 7.39
CA LEU A 573 18.37 -4.25 7.73
C LEU A 573 19.61 -4.64 8.52
N ALA A 574 19.45 -5.43 9.58
CA ALA A 574 20.55 -5.85 10.44
C ALA A 574 21.62 -6.63 9.66
N LYS A 575 21.19 -7.61 8.84
CA LYS A 575 22.08 -8.39 7.97
C LYS A 575 22.87 -7.50 7.02
N LYS A 576 22.22 -6.51 6.41
CA LYS A 576 22.88 -5.59 5.46
C LYS A 576 23.92 -4.72 6.17
N LEU A 577 23.58 -4.15 7.33
CA LEU A 577 24.53 -3.33 8.10
C LEU A 577 25.77 -4.10 8.56
N ARG A 578 25.67 -5.41 8.82
CA ARG A 578 26.82 -6.26 9.18
C ARG A 578 27.79 -6.49 8.02
N THR A 579 27.34 -6.37 6.77
CA THR A 579 28.13 -6.74 5.58
C THR A 579 28.61 -5.55 4.75
N LEU A 580 27.96 -4.38 4.86
CA LEU A 580 28.29 -3.21 4.05
C LEU A 580 29.65 -2.63 4.40
N SER A 581 30.47 -2.37 3.37
CA SER A 581 31.66 -1.54 3.50
C SER A 581 31.30 -0.08 3.81
N GLN A 582 32.28 0.72 4.24
CA GLN A 582 32.06 2.15 4.47
C GLN A 582 31.61 2.89 3.21
N LYS A 583 32.17 2.55 2.04
CA LYS A 583 31.75 3.16 0.76
C LYS A 583 30.30 2.83 0.41
N GLU A 584 29.88 1.58 0.56
CA GLU A 584 28.49 1.20 0.25
C GLU A 584 27.49 1.81 1.24
N ARG A 585 27.92 2.07 2.49
CA ARG A 585 27.10 2.81 3.47
C ARG A 585 26.80 4.25 3.04
N ALA A 586 27.64 4.88 2.22
CA ALA A 586 27.39 6.24 1.75
C ALA A 586 26.16 6.37 0.86
N GLY A 587 25.79 5.30 0.15
CA GLY A 587 24.57 5.25 -0.67
C GLY A 587 23.27 5.08 0.12
N LEU A 588 23.33 5.00 1.46
CA LEU A 588 22.19 4.66 2.32
C LEU A 588 22.03 5.67 3.46
N ILE A 589 20.82 5.76 3.99
CA ILE A 589 20.52 6.45 5.24
C ILE A 589 19.78 5.52 6.20
N LEU A 590 19.96 5.75 7.49
CA LEU A 590 19.14 5.14 8.52
C LEU A 590 18.07 6.16 8.95
N MET A 591 16.83 5.72 9.01
CA MET A 591 15.71 6.51 9.50
C MET A 591 15.03 5.78 10.67
N GLU A 592 14.55 6.54 11.64
CA GLU A 592 13.66 6.07 12.68
C GLU A 592 12.40 5.45 12.06
N LYS A 593 12.00 4.28 12.56
CA LYS A 593 10.75 3.65 12.14
C LYS A 593 9.60 4.32 12.89
N LEU A 594 8.71 4.95 12.13
CA LEU A 594 7.52 5.59 12.68
C LEU A 594 6.48 4.54 13.05
N GLU A 595 5.86 4.73 14.22
CA GLU A 595 4.65 4.01 14.66
C GLU A 595 3.41 4.81 14.25
N PRO A 596 2.69 4.47 13.18
CA PRO A 596 1.59 5.30 12.69
C PRO A 596 0.29 5.01 13.46
N LEU A 597 -0.61 5.99 13.47
CA LEU A 597 -1.98 5.81 13.94
C LEU A 597 -2.64 4.65 13.18
N ARG A 598 -3.10 3.64 13.93
CA ARG A 598 -3.82 2.48 13.40
C ARG A 598 -5.31 2.78 13.35
N VAL A 599 -5.92 2.51 12.21
CA VAL A 599 -7.35 2.73 11.95
C VAL A 599 -7.96 1.45 11.39
N THR A 600 -9.24 1.21 11.64
CA THR A 600 -9.95 0.11 10.97
C THR A 600 -10.80 0.70 9.85
N ASN A 601 -10.66 0.14 8.64
CA ASN A 601 -11.37 0.61 7.46
C ASN A 601 -11.66 -0.55 6.50
N TYR A 602 -12.30 -0.28 5.37
CA TYR A 602 -12.72 -1.26 4.38
C TYR A 602 -12.10 -0.92 3.02
N SER A 603 -11.31 -1.83 2.45
CA SER A 603 -10.66 -1.63 1.15
C SER A 603 -11.57 -2.03 0.01
N ILE A 604 -11.87 -1.12 -0.93
CA ILE A 604 -12.57 -1.44 -2.17
C ILE A 604 -11.56 -1.66 -3.28
N ARG A 605 -11.59 -2.85 -3.89
CA ARG A 605 -10.69 -3.23 -4.98
C ARG A 605 -11.47 -3.73 -6.19
N PRO A 606 -10.95 -3.56 -7.42
CA PRO A 606 -11.60 -4.07 -8.61
C PRO A 606 -11.73 -5.60 -8.55
N ARG A 607 -12.74 -6.14 -9.23
CA ARG A 607 -12.98 -7.59 -9.40
C ARG A 607 -13.19 -8.37 -8.10
N GLY A 608 -13.81 -7.74 -7.09
CA GLY A 608 -14.15 -8.40 -5.82
C GLY A 608 -12.96 -8.66 -4.90
N GLY A 609 -11.87 -7.88 -5.04
CA GLY A 609 -10.72 -7.98 -4.13
C GLY A 609 -11.08 -7.47 -2.72
N THR A 610 -10.72 -8.28 -1.71
CA THR A 610 -10.86 -8.07 -0.26
C THR A 610 -12.12 -7.33 0.22
N SER A 611 -13.12 -8.07 0.69
CA SER A 611 -14.39 -7.55 1.21
C SER A 611 -14.50 -7.71 2.74
N GLN A 612 -13.59 -7.08 3.49
CA GLN A 612 -13.67 -7.08 4.97
C GLN A 612 -13.00 -5.86 5.59
N PHE A 613 -13.45 -5.51 6.80
CA PHE A 613 -12.73 -4.56 7.64
C PHE A 613 -11.34 -5.09 8.02
N GLU A 614 -10.32 -4.27 7.82
CA GLU A 614 -8.94 -4.58 8.18
C GLU A 614 -8.30 -3.43 8.96
N SER A 615 -7.30 -3.76 9.77
CA SER A 615 -6.48 -2.77 10.45
C SER A 615 -5.49 -2.18 9.46
N MET A 616 -5.43 -0.85 9.39
CA MET A 616 -4.68 -0.09 8.41
C MET A 616 -3.89 1.06 9.05
N VAL A 617 -2.92 1.56 8.30
CA VAL A 617 -2.20 2.80 8.59
C VAL A 617 -2.24 3.72 7.37
N SER A 618 -2.25 5.02 7.61
CA SER A 618 -2.33 6.04 6.57
C SER A 618 -1.08 6.93 6.52
N GLU A 619 -0.71 7.31 5.31
CA GLU A 619 0.37 8.26 5.00
C GLU A 619 -0.22 9.47 4.28
N LEU A 620 -0.11 10.64 4.91
CA LEU A 620 -0.61 11.92 4.41
C LEU A 620 0.44 12.60 3.55
N GLY A 621 0.15 12.79 2.28
CA GLY A 621 0.89 13.69 1.38
C GLY A 621 0.23 15.05 1.30
N ILE A 622 1.00 16.14 1.44
CA ILE A 622 0.54 17.49 1.09
C ILE A 622 1.11 17.84 -0.27
N ASN A 623 0.23 18.10 -1.24
CA ASN A 623 0.57 18.43 -2.61
C ASN A 623 0.66 19.95 -2.80
N GLY A 624 1.61 20.39 -3.60
CA GLY A 624 1.71 21.77 -4.02
C GLY A 624 2.63 21.96 -5.22
N TYR A 625 2.68 23.20 -5.70
CA TYR A 625 3.70 23.60 -6.66
C TYR A 625 4.42 24.88 -6.23
N PHE A 626 5.69 24.97 -6.61
CA PHE A 626 6.51 26.16 -6.48
C PHE A 626 6.94 26.62 -7.87
N LEU A 627 6.82 27.91 -8.14
CA LEU A 627 7.33 28.55 -9.33
C LEU A 627 8.31 29.63 -8.91
N GLY A 628 9.53 29.58 -9.43
CA GLY A 628 10.58 30.53 -9.10
C GLY A 628 11.50 30.84 -10.27
N ASN A 629 12.38 31.81 -10.06
CA ASN A 629 13.40 32.20 -11.01
C ASN A 629 14.79 31.91 -10.43
N ALA A 630 15.50 30.96 -11.01
CA ALA A 630 16.82 30.49 -10.58
C ALA A 630 17.93 31.55 -10.72
N LYS A 631 17.76 32.58 -11.55
CA LYS A 631 18.73 33.68 -11.66
C LYS A 631 18.61 34.67 -10.52
N THR A 632 17.39 34.99 -10.11
CA THR A 632 17.14 35.95 -9.01
C THR A 632 16.96 35.25 -7.66
N MET A 633 16.87 33.92 -7.65
CA MET A 633 16.43 33.10 -6.51
C MET A 633 15.07 33.55 -5.92
N GLY A 634 14.26 34.23 -6.73
CA GLY A 634 12.98 34.80 -6.33
C GLY A 634 11.81 33.84 -6.48
N THR A 635 10.83 33.96 -5.59
CA THR A 635 9.54 33.25 -5.66
C THR A 635 8.59 33.99 -6.62
N LEU A 636 8.03 33.27 -7.58
CA LEU A 636 6.98 33.77 -8.48
C LEU A 636 5.59 33.32 -8.02
N ASP A 637 5.49 32.08 -7.54
CA ASP A 637 4.26 31.53 -6.96
C ASP A 637 4.58 30.35 -6.02
N ASN A 638 3.82 30.19 -4.94
CA ASN A 638 4.05 29.15 -3.93
C ASN A 638 2.72 28.67 -3.32
N VAL A 639 2.23 27.53 -3.80
CA VAL A 639 0.84 27.09 -3.60
C VAL A 639 0.78 25.65 -3.06
N PRO A 640 0.35 25.46 -1.79
CA PRO A 640 0.14 24.14 -1.18
C PRO A 640 -1.34 23.71 -1.25
N ARG A 641 -1.90 23.60 -2.45
CA ARG A 641 -3.35 23.42 -2.67
C ARG A 641 -3.72 21.99 -3.10
N GLY A 642 -3.51 21.04 -2.20
CA GLY A 642 -3.85 19.64 -2.42
C GLY A 642 -3.36 18.73 -1.31
N HIS A 643 -3.94 17.55 -1.21
CA HIS A 643 -3.47 16.51 -0.30
C HIS A 643 -3.73 15.13 -0.91
N MET A 644 -3.06 14.11 -0.39
CA MET A 644 -3.26 12.71 -0.70
C MET A 644 -3.22 11.92 0.58
N LEU A 645 -4.17 11.01 0.79
CA LEU A 645 -4.02 9.99 1.82
C LEU A 645 -3.84 8.64 1.13
N ARG A 646 -2.78 7.93 1.49
CA ARG A 646 -2.53 6.55 1.07
C ARG A 646 -2.67 5.66 2.27
N THR A 647 -3.50 4.64 2.17
CA THR A 647 -3.79 3.74 3.28
C THR A 647 -3.42 2.31 2.91
N LYS A 648 -2.85 1.57 3.85
CA LYS A 648 -2.40 0.19 3.65
C LYS A 648 -2.66 -0.66 4.89
N PRO A 649 -2.79 -1.99 4.76
CA PRO A 649 -2.85 -2.87 5.93
C PRO A 649 -1.63 -2.69 6.84
N VAL A 650 -1.80 -2.81 8.17
CA VAL A 650 -0.69 -2.61 9.13
C VAL A 650 0.51 -3.51 8.84
N ASP A 651 0.27 -4.74 8.40
CA ASP A 651 1.32 -5.73 8.13
C ASP A 651 2.06 -5.48 6.80
N ALA A 652 1.59 -4.53 5.99
CA ALA A 652 2.23 -4.16 4.74
C ALA A 652 3.44 -3.24 4.97
N ARG A 653 4.65 -3.77 4.74
CA ARG A 653 5.89 -3.00 4.81
C ARG A 653 5.94 -1.90 3.73
N GLU A 654 5.43 -2.19 2.54
CA GLU A 654 5.40 -1.27 1.40
C GLU A 654 3.98 -0.75 1.12
N GLY A 655 3.85 0.53 0.77
CA GLY A 655 2.56 1.24 0.67
C GLY A 655 2.11 1.63 -0.73
N GLY A 656 2.78 1.15 -1.78
CA GLY A 656 2.46 1.58 -3.14
C GLY A 656 1.06 1.16 -3.58
N VAL A 657 0.21 2.12 -3.97
CA VAL A 657 -1.08 1.80 -4.62
C VAL A 657 -0.85 1.11 -5.98
N GLY A 658 0.19 1.54 -6.71
CA GLY A 658 0.52 0.99 -8.03
C GLY A 658 0.88 -0.49 -8.03
N ILE A 659 1.38 -1.03 -6.91
CA ILE A 659 1.70 -2.46 -6.76
C ILE A 659 0.53 -3.29 -6.21
N GLY A 660 -0.61 -2.65 -5.92
CA GLY A 660 -1.83 -3.32 -5.49
C GLY A 660 -1.94 -3.59 -3.99
N ILE A 661 -1.03 -3.07 -3.16
CA ILE A 661 -1.09 -3.24 -1.69
C ILE A 661 -1.89 -2.11 -1.04
N GLY A 662 -1.49 -0.86 -1.28
CA GLY A 662 -2.21 0.31 -0.75
C GLY A 662 -3.48 0.65 -1.54
N VAL A 663 -4.34 1.47 -0.93
CA VAL A 663 -5.54 2.07 -1.53
C VAL A 663 -5.47 3.60 -1.42
N HIS A 664 -6.19 4.30 -2.32
CA HIS A 664 -6.39 5.74 -2.19
C HIS A 664 -7.40 6.05 -1.09
N ASP A 665 -7.17 7.13 -0.35
CA ASP A 665 -7.99 7.53 0.79
C ASP A 665 -8.10 9.06 0.87
N SER A 666 -8.93 9.59 1.78
CA SER A 666 -8.95 10.99 2.18
C SER A 666 -9.06 11.12 3.70
N PRO A 667 -8.53 12.19 4.31
CA PRO A 667 -8.59 12.34 5.77
C PRO A 667 -10.00 12.75 6.24
N PHE A 668 -10.41 12.20 7.38
CA PHE A 668 -11.49 12.73 8.22
C PHE A 668 -10.87 13.44 9.42
N LEU A 669 -11.06 14.75 9.53
CA LEU A 669 -10.42 15.59 10.53
C LEU A 669 -11.20 15.57 11.85
N PHE A 670 -10.55 15.09 12.92
CA PHE A 670 -11.10 15.08 14.28
C PHE A 670 -10.33 16.00 15.23
#